data_AF-A0AAW4ZRQ0-F1
#
_entry.id   AF-A0AAW4ZRQ0-F1
#
_cell.length_a   1.000
_cell.length_b   1.000
_cell.length_c   1.000
_cell.angle_alpha   90.00
_cell.angle_beta   90.00
_cell.angle_gamma   90.00
#
_symmetry.space_group_name_H-M   'P 1'
#
loop_
_entity.id
_entity.type
_entity.pdbx_description
1 polymer ?
#
loop_
_entity_poly.entity_id
_entity_poly.type
_entity_poly.pdbx_seq_one_letter_code
_entity_poly.pdbx_strand_id
1 'polypeptide(L)'
;MTEHSTVTQPAAKYRSDYRAPDYTITDTDLTFDLHDTKTTVVAISHVVRLSEQANAELVLDGDDLTLISVSVNGQAWADYHQQSGHLTLTNLPADFELAITTEINPEANTLLEGLYKSGGGFCTQCEAEGFRRITFYLDRPDVLARFTTKVIADKAAFPYMLSNGNRIAEGELDNGRHWVQWQDPFPKPSYLFALVAGDFDVLRDTFTTMSGRDVALEIFVDKGNLDRADYAMASLKNSMKWDEERFGLEYDLDIYMIVAVDFFNMGAMENKGLNVFNSKFVLANPNTATDTDYQGIEAVIGHEYFHNWTGNRVTCRDWFQLSLKEGLTVFRDQEFSSDLGSRPVNRIANVRIVRGPQFAEDRGPMSHPIRPEKVIQMNNFYTLTVYEKGSEVIRMLHTLLGEANFQAGMKLYFERHDGTAATCDDFAQAMEDASGIDLSRFRRWYSQAGTPVVSVSTAYDADAKSYAVTIKQQTPPTAEQVEKQPLHIPFDIELYDSKGEVIGLQINGETVHNVLDVKEAEQTFVFDNVAEQPVISMLREFSAPVILEYNYTDDELIFLMVNASNEFARWDAGQMLLAKYIRQNVEQVQQGHSVTLPDAVIDAFRGALLDENLDPAFIAEMLTQPSENEIAGWYTTVDVDAINQVVGAFTRLLAAEMEDELSAIYHSLTQGSYSLDHAAMAQRALRNKCLSYLAYTTQGEALVAAQYKAADNMTDTMAAMSAANNAQLDCRAAQMADFSDKWSHDGLVMDKWFMLQGTNPAADALENVRNTMNHPTFSLKNPNRTRSLVAGFSANNPVHFHAKDGSGYAFLTEILEILNTSNPQVAARLIEPLLKLRQYDASRQQLMRQQLEKLAAMDNLAKDLFEKVQKALV
;
A
#
# COMPACT_ATOMS: atom_id res chain seq x y z
N MET A 1 -21.78 -38.81 22.79
CA MET A 1 -22.34 -37.46 22.72
C MET A 1 -21.19 -36.58 22.30
N THR A 2 -21.13 -36.23 21.02
CA THR A 2 -20.16 -35.29 20.47
C THR A 2 -20.48 -33.92 21.05
N GLU A 3 -19.58 -33.39 21.87
CA GLU A 3 -19.62 -31.99 22.28
C GLU A 3 -19.58 -31.14 21.02
N HIS A 4 -20.67 -30.43 20.77
CA HIS A 4 -20.64 -29.31 19.83
C HIS A 4 -19.60 -28.34 20.36
N SER A 5 -18.48 -28.22 19.66
CA SER A 5 -17.56 -27.09 19.81
C SER A 5 -18.38 -25.83 19.65
N THR A 6 -18.70 -25.16 20.75
CA THR A 6 -19.22 -23.81 20.72
C THR A 6 -18.12 -22.94 20.14
N VAL A 7 -18.25 -22.56 18.87
CA VAL A 7 -17.36 -21.60 18.22
C VAL A 7 -17.44 -20.30 19.02
N THR A 8 -16.46 -20.07 19.88
CA THR A 8 -16.30 -18.80 20.59
C THR A 8 -16.00 -17.73 19.55
N GLN A 9 -16.87 -16.71 19.46
CA GLN A 9 -16.63 -15.57 18.58
C GLN A 9 -15.28 -14.92 18.91
N PRO A 10 -14.51 -14.47 17.91
CA PRO A 10 -13.23 -13.82 18.15
C PRO A 10 -13.42 -12.54 18.97
N ALA A 11 -12.65 -12.40 20.05
CA ALA A 11 -12.72 -11.25 20.95
C ALA A 11 -11.89 -10.08 20.41
N ALA A 12 -12.40 -8.86 20.55
CA ALA A 12 -11.65 -7.66 20.21
C ALA A 12 -10.57 -7.36 21.28
N LYS A 13 -9.39 -6.96 20.83
CA LYS A 13 -8.32 -6.35 21.64
C LYS A 13 -8.49 -4.83 21.61
N TYR A 14 -8.23 -4.14 22.73
CA TYR A 14 -8.31 -2.68 22.83
C TYR A 14 -6.95 -2.06 23.13
N ARG A 15 -6.66 -0.91 22.52
CA ARG A 15 -5.40 -0.18 22.71
C ARG A 15 -5.19 0.26 24.16
N SER A 16 -6.27 0.62 24.85
CA SER A 16 -6.27 1.02 26.27
C SER A 16 -5.84 -0.09 27.22
N ASP A 17 -5.92 -1.35 26.78
CA ASP A 17 -5.64 -2.52 27.62
C ASP A 17 -4.15 -2.92 27.58
N TYR A 18 -3.32 -2.17 26.84
CA TYR A 18 -1.89 -2.40 26.80
C TYR A 18 -1.31 -2.48 28.23
N ARG A 19 -0.56 -3.55 28.47
CA ARG A 19 0.28 -3.74 29.64
C ARG A 19 1.64 -4.24 29.18
N ALA A 20 2.69 -3.76 29.84
CA ALA A 20 4.01 -4.37 29.71
C ALA A 20 3.93 -5.87 30.03
N PRO A 21 4.73 -6.71 29.35
CA PRO A 21 4.64 -8.15 29.54
C PRO A 21 5.18 -8.56 30.93
N ASP A 22 4.60 -9.59 31.53
CA ASP A 22 5.06 -10.12 32.82
C ASP A 22 6.44 -10.79 32.74
N TYR A 23 6.83 -11.22 31.54
CA TYR A 23 8.12 -11.83 31.21
C TYR A 23 8.68 -11.21 29.93
N THR A 24 10.00 -11.25 29.75
CA THR A 24 10.69 -10.95 28.50
C THR A 24 11.62 -12.08 28.10
N ILE A 25 12.01 -12.10 26.83
CA ILE A 25 12.99 -13.02 26.28
C ILE A 25 14.16 -12.18 25.76
N THR A 26 15.37 -12.45 26.23
CA THR A 26 16.56 -11.65 25.84
C THR A 26 17.33 -12.30 24.69
N ASP A 27 17.31 -13.62 24.62
CA ASP A 27 18.05 -14.43 23.66
C ASP A 27 17.22 -15.64 23.28
N THR A 28 17.27 -16.02 22.00
CA THR A 28 16.57 -17.18 21.45
C THR A 28 17.50 -17.91 20.46
N ASP A 29 17.80 -19.17 20.77
CA ASP A 29 18.50 -20.11 19.88
C ASP A 29 17.47 -21.06 19.26
N LEU A 30 17.38 -21.03 17.93
CA LEU A 30 16.46 -21.86 17.15
C LEU A 30 17.24 -22.91 16.37
N THR A 31 16.77 -24.15 16.39
CA THR A 31 17.19 -25.18 15.46
C THR A 31 16.00 -25.70 14.67
N PHE A 32 16.08 -25.57 13.34
CA PHE A 32 15.11 -26.10 12.39
C PHE A 32 15.67 -27.37 11.73
N ASP A 33 14.97 -28.48 11.92
CA ASP A 33 15.17 -29.70 11.15
C ASP A 33 14.09 -29.76 10.06
N LEU A 34 14.42 -29.27 8.86
CA LEU A 34 13.46 -29.02 7.79
C LEU A 34 13.05 -30.31 7.07
N HIS A 35 11.74 -30.51 7.02
CA HIS A 35 11.04 -31.53 6.24
C HIS A 35 9.69 -30.98 5.77
N ASP A 36 9.28 -31.32 4.55
CA ASP A 36 8.06 -30.75 3.93
C ASP A 36 6.80 -30.92 4.79
N THR A 37 6.64 -32.10 5.42
CA THR A 37 5.44 -32.44 6.21
C THR A 37 5.65 -32.51 7.71
N LYS A 38 6.91 -32.47 8.17
CA LYS A 38 7.28 -32.80 9.55
C LYS A 38 8.52 -32.05 10.01
N THR A 39 8.52 -30.73 9.87
CA THR A 39 9.63 -29.90 10.33
C THR A 39 9.65 -29.87 11.85
N THR A 40 10.78 -30.20 12.47
CA THR A 40 10.98 -30.09 13.92
C THR A 40 11.67 -28.78 14.25
N VAL A 41 11.14 -28.03 15.21
CA VAL A 41 11.71 -26.77 15.70
C VAL A 41 12.07 -26.94 17.17
N VAL A 42 13.33 -26.70 17.50
CA VAL A 42 13.80 -26.58 18.89
C VAL A 42 14.06 -25.11 19.15
N ALA A 43 13.36 -24.53 20.12
CA ALA A 43 13.54 -23.15 20.57
C ALA A 43 14.06 -23.13 22.00
N ILE A 44 15.25 -22.58 22.21
CA ILE A 44 15.87 -22.39 23.52
C ILE A 44 15.93 -20.88 23.78
N SER A 45 15.12 -20.41 24.73
CA SER A 45 14.99 -18.99 25.06
C SER A 45 15.49 -18.71 26.47
N HIS A 46 16.24 -17.61 26.65
CA HIS A 46 16.55 -17.07 27.97
C HIS A 46 15.43 -16.13 28.40
N VAL A 47 14.69 -16.52 29.43
CA VAL A 47 13.47 -15.84 29.88
C VAL A 47 13.69 -15.18 31.23
N VAL A 48 13.27 -13.91 31.33
CA VAL A 48 13.37 -13.11 32.56
C VAL A 48 12.00 -12.60 32.96
N ARG A 49 11.61 -12.82 34.22
CA ARG A 49 10.38 -12.27 34.80
C ARG A 49 10.57 -10.78 35.08
N LEU A 50 9.69 -9.97 34.51
CA LEU A 50 9.59 -8.53 34.77
C LEU A 50 8.57 -8.21 35.87
N SER A 51 7.55 -9.05 36.01
CA SER A 51 6.50 -8.88 37.01
C SER A 51 7.04 -9.00 38.43
N GLU A 52 6.57 -8.13 39.33
CA GLU A 52 6.83 -8.25 40.77
C GLU A 52 6.11 -9.45 41.41
N GLN A 53 5.13 -10.04 40.71
CA GLN A 53 4.41 -11.21 41.17
C GLN A 53 5.26 -12.46 41.00
N ALA A 54 5.73 -13.03 42.13
CA ALA A 54 6.59 -14.21 42.14
C ALA A 54 5.96 -15.45 41.47
N ASN A 55 4.63 -15.51 41.37
CA ASN A 55 3.87 -16.60 40.77
C ASN A 55 3.17 -16.18 39.47
N ALA A 56 3.64 -15.12 38.78
CA ALA A 56 3.10 -14.76 37.47
C ALA A 56 3.23 -15.95 36.50
N GLU A 57 2.16 -16.26 35.76
CA GLU A 57 2.18 -17.32 34.76
C GLU A 57 2.85 -16.82 33.48
N LEU A 58 3.67 -17.66 32.84
CA LEU A 58 4.18 -17.36 31.49
C LEU A 58 3.17 -17.89 30.48
N VAL A 59 2.54 -16.98 29.74
CA VAL A 59 1.59 -17.32 28.67
C VAL A 59 2.27 -17.10 27.32
N LEU A 60 2.48 -18.18 26.58
CA LEU A 60 3.06 -18.17 25.24
C LEU A 60 1.96 -18.36 24.20
N ASP A 61 2.03 -17.62 23.10
CA ASP A 61 1.19 -17.80 21.92
C ASP A 61 1.68 -19.01 21.11
N GLY A 62 0.75 -19.79 20.57
CA GLY A 62 1.07 -20.90 19.67
C GLY A 62 -0.16 -21.44 18.93
N ASP A 63 -0.08 -21.46 17.60
CA ASP A 63 -1.17 -21.84 16.70
C ASP A 63 -0.76 -22.98 15.77
N ASP A 64 -1.58 -24.02 15.71
CA ASP A 64 -1.39 -25.17 14.80
C ASP A 64 -0.03 -25.90 14.99
N LEU A 65 0.40 -25.99 16.25
CA LEU A 65 1.65 -26.62 16.66
C LEU A 65 1.43 -27.99 17.31
N THR A 66 2.24 -28.97 16.94
CA THR A 66 2.37 -30.21 17.72
C THR A 66 3.47 -30.04 18.76
N LEU A 67 3.10 -29.97 20.05
CA LEU A 67 4.07 -29.87 21.15
C LEU A 67 4.74 -31.23 21.41
N ILE A 68 6.07 -31.28 21.36
CA ILE A 68 6.87 -32.49 21.58
C ILE A 68 7.46 -32.52 22.99
N SER A 69 8.06 -31.42 23.44
CA SER A 69 8.63 -31.34 24.80
C SER A 69 8.75 -29.91 25.31
N VAL A 70 8.77 -29.77 26.64
CA VAL A 70 9.04 -28.53 27.37
C VAL A 70 10.06 -28.84 28.47
N SER A 71 11.10 -28.02 28.59
CA SER A 71 12.06 -28.11 29.69
C SER A 71 12.47 -26.73 30.19
N VAL A 72 12.75 -26.65 31.49
CA VAL A 72 13.21 -25.44 32.18
C VAL A 72 14.54 -25.77 32.84
N ASN A 73 15.60 -25.02 32.51
CA ASN A 73 16.97 -25.25 33.00
C ASN A 73 17.44 -26.71 32.80
N GLY A 74 17.17 -27.27 31.62
CA GLY A 74 17.51 -28.64 31.25
C GLY A 74 16.69 -29.74 31.94
N GLN A 75 15.69 -29.39 32.75
CA GLN A 75 14.79 -30.35 33.41
C GLN A 75 13.45 -30.39 32.69
N ALA A 76 12.96 -31.59 32.36
CA ALA A 76 11.62 -31.76 31.81
C ALA A 76 10.57 -31.09 32.72
N TRP A 77 9.73 -30.24 32.13
CA TRP A 77 8.79 -29.42 32.88
C TRP A 77 7.38 -29.98 32.73
N ALA A 78 6.73 -30.29 33.86
CA ALA A 78 5.35 -30.82 33.87
C ALA A 78 4.31 -29.77 34.27
N ASP A 79 4.73 -28.64 34.83
CA ASP A 79 3.85 -27.58 35.35
C ASP A 79 3.43 -26.62 34.23
N TYR A 80 2.77 -27.17 33.20
CA TYR A 80 2.21 -26.40 32.09
C TYR A 80 0.81 -26.88 31.70
N HIS A 81 0.05 -26.01 31.04
CA HIS A 81 -1.25 -26.32 30.46
C HIS A 81 -1.30 -25.79 29.02
N GLN A 82 -1.67 -26.64 28.07
CA GLN A 82 -1.89 -26.25 26.66
C GLN A 82 -3.39 -26.01 26.41
N GLN A 83 -3.71 -24.85 25.84
CA GLN A 83 -5.05 -24.47 25.38
C GLN A 83 -4.99 -24.12 23.89
N SER A 84 -6.15 -23.96 23.26
CA SER A 84 -6.19 -23.42 21.90
C SER A 84 -5.52 -22.04 21.87
N GLY A 85 -4.48 -21.89 21.05
CA GLY A 85 -3.72 -20.65 20.88
C GLY A 85 -2.64 -20.38 21.93
N HIS A 86 -2.56 -21.15 23.02
CA HIS A 86 -1.69 -20.82 24.16
C HIS A 86 -1.02 -22.03 24.83
N LEU A 87 0.21 -21.81 25.32
CA LEU A 87 0.91 -22.66 26.27
C LEU A 87 1.20 -21.85 27.54
N THR A 88 0.60 -22.22 28.66
CA THR A 88 0.78 -21.54 29.95
C THR A 88 1.69 -22.36 30.86
N LEU A 89 2.78 -21.76 31.35
CA LEU A 89 3.73 -22.37 32.28
C LEU A 89 3.63 -21.68 33.65
N THR A 90 3.71 -22.49 34.71
CA THR A 90 3.59 -22.02 36.10
C THR A 90 4.80 -22.44 36.94
N ASN A 91 4.92 -21.89 38.16
CA ASN A 91 5.99 -22.20 39.13
C ASN A 91 7.42 -21.94 38.60
N LEU A 92 7.57 -20.93 37.75
CA LEU A 92 8.83 -20.63 37.08
C LEU A 92 9.81 -19.84 37.96
N PRO A 93 11.13 -20.08 37.83
CA PRO A 93 12.16 -19.18 38.34
C PRO A 93 12.01 -17.77 37.76
N ALA A 94 12.64 -16.77 38.40
CA ALA A 94 12.64 -15.41 37.87
C ALA A 94 13.52 -15.24 36.62
N ASP A 95 14.51 -16.11 36.45
CA ASP A 95 15.50 -16.12 35.38
C ASP A 95 15.78 -17.60 35.05
N PHE A 96 15.54 -18.01 33.82
CA PHE A 96 15.66 -19.40 33.40
C PHE A 96 15.83 -19.57 31.89
N GLU A 97 16.41 -20.72 31.52
CA GLU A 97 16.40 -21.22 30.15
C GLU A 97 15.13 -22.04 29.92
N LEU A 98 14.38 -21.72 28.88
CA LEU A 98 13.20 -22.44 28.42
C LEU A 98 13.52 -23.11 27.10
N ALA A 99 13.44 -24.44 27.04
CA ALA A 99 13.55 -25.17 25.79
C ALA A 99 12.22 -25.84 25.43
N ILE A 100 11.71 -25.52 24.24
CA ILE A 100 10.48 -26.05 23.66
C ILE A 100 10.82 -26.75 22.35
N THR A 101 10.25 -27.94 22.14
CA THR A 101 10.31 -28.63 20.85
C THR A 101 8.90 -28.73 20.27
N THR A 102 8.73 -28.26 19.04
CA THR A 102 7.48 -28.31 18.28
C THR A 102 7.68 -28.99 16.93
N GLU A 103 6.60 -29.50 16.37
CA GLU A 103 6.52 -30.05 15.02
C GLU A 103 5.44 -29.31 14.23
N ILE A 104 5.77 -28.97 12.98
CA ILE A 104 4.92 -28.23 12.05
C ILE A 104 4.93 -28.86 10.65
N ASN A 105 3.90 -28.57 9.85
CA ASN A 105 3.73 -29.08 8.49
C ASN A 105 3.69 -27.94 7.44
N PRO A 106 4.85 -27.52 6.91
CA PRO A 106 4.93 -26.43 5.92
C PRO A 106 4.17 -26.67 4.62
N GLU A 107 4.13 -27.92 4.12
CA GLU A 107 3.41 -28.29 2.89
C GLU A 107 1.89 -28.08 3.01
N ALA A 108 1.33 -28.32 4.21
CA ALA A 108 -0.09 -28.12 4.47
C ALA A 108 -0.47 -26.66 4.74
N ASN A 109 0.51 -25.76 4.92
CA ASN A 109 0.25 -24.38 5.30
C ASN A 109 -0.12 -23.50 4.09
N THR A 110 -1.40 -23.53 3.71
CA THR A 110 -1.92 -22.70 2.60
C THR A 110 -2.21 -21.25 3.00
N LEU A 111 -2.14 -20.93 4.30
CA LEU A 111 -2.37 -19.58 4.83
C LEU A 111 -1.24 -18.62 4.46
N LEU A 112 -0.03 -19.15 4.20
CA LEU A 112 1.20 -18.39 3.94
C LEU A 112 1.59 -17.48 5.13
N GLU A 113 1.44 -18.01 6.35
CA GLU A 113 1.77 -17.36 7.63
C GLU A 113 2.49 -18.36 8.55
N GLY A 114 3.59 -17.96 9.18
CA GLY A 114 4.57 -18.87 9.78
C GLY A 114 5.53 -19.44 8.74
N LEU A 115 5.93 -20.70 8.88
CA LEU A 115 6.76 -21.42 7.89
C LEU A 115 5.86 -22.17 6.88
N TYR A 116 6.11 -21.97 5.58
CA TYR A 116 5.32 -22.60 4.52
C TYR A 116 6.17 -22.89 3.27
N LYS A 117 5.56 -23.54 2.27
CA LYS A 117 6.18 -23.84 0.97
C LYS A 117 5.82 -22.78 -0.08
N SER A 118 6.83 -22.23 -0.74
CA SER A 118 6.67 -21.42 -1.95
C SER A 118 7.41 -22.11 -3.08
N GLY A 119 6.66 -22.68 -4.03
CA GLY A 119 7.24 -23.57 -5.04
C GLY A 119 7.92 -24.78 -4.38
N GLY A 120 9.17 -25.06 -4.75
CA GLY A 120 9.97 -26.13 -4.14
C GLY A 120 10.64 -25.77 -2.82
N GLY A 121 10.73 -24.49 -2.47
CA GLY A 121 11.45 -23.98 -1.31
C GLY A 121 10.62 -23.79 -0.05
N PHE A 122 11.29 -23.44 1.05
CA PHE A 122 10.68 -22.97 2.30
C PHE A 122 10.88 -21.47 2.45
N CYS A 123 9.87 -20.76 2.93
CA CYS A 123 9.99 -19.38 3.37
C CYS A 123 9.05 -19.09 4.54
N THR A 124 9.25 -17.95 5.17
CA THR A 124 8.46 -17.51 6.32
C THR A 124 7.80 -16.16 6.10
N GLN A 125 6.61 -15.98 6.69
CA GLN A 125 5.99 -14.67 6.93
C GLN A 125 5.54 -14.61 8.38
N CYS A 126 6.15 -13.73 9.18
CA CYS A 126 5.90 -13.66 10.62
C CYS A 126 5.10 -12.44 11.07
N GLU A 127 5.00 -11.40 10.24
CA GLU A 127 4.17 -10.23 10.56
C GLU A 127 2.69 -10.48 10.18
N ALA A 128 1.71 -10.16 11.03
CA ALA A 128 1.84 -9.59 12.39
C ALA A 128 2.06 -10.63 13.50
N GLU A 129 1.40 -11.79 13.39
CA GLU A 129 1.30 -12.78 14.47
C GLU A 129 1.61 -14.19 13.92
N GLY A 130 2.57 -14.30 13.00
CA GLY A 130 2.90 -15.54 12.31
C GLY A 130 3.99 -16.39 12.98
N PHE A 131 4.82 -15.81 13.85
CA PHE A 131 5.90 -16.57 14.50
C PHE A 131 5.36 -17.63 15.49
N ARG A 132 4.19 -17.38 16.09
CA ARG A 132 3.46 -18.38 16.90
C ARG A 132 3.01 -19.62 16.11
N ARG A 133 3.09 -19.61 14.77
CA ARG A 133 2.86 -20.79 13.92
C ARG A 133 4.14 -21.58 13.64
N ILE A 134 5.25 -21.21 14.29
CA ILE A 134 6.55 -21.88 14.19
C ILE A 134 6.88 -22.58 15.52
N THR A 135 6.78 -21.85 16.63
CA THR A 135 6.99 -22.36 17.99
C THR A 135 6.18 -21.56 19.01
N PHE A 136 6.06 -22.06 20.24
CA PHE A 136 5.41 -21.29 21.31
C PHE A 136 6.32 -20.13 21.75
N TYR A 137 5.82 -18.90 21.70
CA TYR A 137 6.64 -17.71 21.95
C TYR A 137 5.84 -16.56 22.56
N LEU A 138 6.53 -15.53 23.07
CA LEU A 138 5.90 -14.24 23.39
C LEU A 138 5.77 -13.44 22.09
N ASP A 139 4.76 -13.75 21.27
CA ASP A 139 4.61 -13.24 19.91
C ASP A 139 3.94 -11.85 19.90
N ARG A 140 4.65 -10.88 20.48
CA ARG A 140 4.29 -9.47 20.64
C ARG A 140 5.51 -8.57 20.42
N PRO A 141 5.35 -7.39 19.81
CA PRO A 141 6.49 -6.66 19.26
C PRO A 141 7.31 -5.86 20.29
N ASP A 142 6.86 -5.72 21.54
CA ASP A 142 7.64 -5.17 22.66
C ASP A 142 8.52 -6.19 23.39
N VAL A 143 8.58 -7.45 22.92
CA VAL A 143 9.55 -8.45 23.39
C VAL A 143 10.67 -8.58 22.36
N LEU A 144 11.84 -8.04 22.69
CA LEU A 144 13.00 -7.95 21.80
C LEU A 144 14.09 -8.95 22.23
N ALA A 145 14.40 -9.91 21.36
CA ALA A 145 15.41 -10.94 21.63
C ALA A 145 16.51 -10.93 20.57
N ARG A 146 17.73 -11.33 20.96
CA ARG A 146 18.79 -11.69 20.00
C ARG A 146 18.53 -13.10 19.48
N PHE A 147 18.65 -13.30 18.18
CA PHE A 147 18.37 -14.61 17.56
C PHE A 147 19.64 -15.26 17.04
N THR A 148 19.79 -16.54 17.36
CA THR A 148 20.72 -17.45 16.70
C THR A 148 19.89 -18.55 16.04
N THR A 149 20.07 -18.77 14.74
CA THR A 149 19.22 -19.71 13.97
C THR A 149 20.07 -20.74 13.25
N LYS A 150 19.96 -21.99 13.66
CA LYS A 150 20.53 -23.14 12.96
C LYS A 150 19.46 -23.79 12.07
N VAL A 151 19.79 -23.97 10.80
CA VAL A 151 18.91 -24.62 9.81
C VAL A 151 19.58 -25.89 9.32
N ILE A 152 18.85 -27.00 9.32
CA ILE A 152 19.31 -28.33 8.89
C ILE A 152 18.37 -28.83 7.79
N ALA A 153 18.91 -29.16 6.62
CA ALA A 153 18.11 -29.64 5.49
C ALA A 153 18.88 -30.63 4.60
N ASP A 154 18.20 -31.24 3.64
CA ASP A 154 18.85 -32.00 2.56
C ASP A 154 19.71 -31.05 1.71
N LYS A 155 20.97 -31.40 1.47
CA LYS A 155 21.93 -30.51 0.80
C LYS A 155 21.65 -30.37 -0.70
N ALA A 156 21.15 -31.41 -1.34
CA ALA A 156 20.91 -31.40 -2.78
C ALA A 156 19.65 -30.59 -3.12
N ALA A 157 18.60 -30.72 -2.31
CA ALA A 157 17.35 -29.98 -2.48
C ALA A 157 17.43 -28.53 -1.98
N PHE A 158 18.20 -28.28 -0.90
CA PHE A 158 18.26 -26.98 -0.23
C PHE A 158 19.71 -26.52 -0.04
N PRO A 159 20.44 -26.23 -1.13
CA PRO A 159 21.84 -25.78 -1.06
C PRO A 159 21.99 -24.42 -0.36
N TYR A 160 20.95 -23.57 -0.37
CA TYR A 160 20.92 -22.32 0.39
C TYR A 160 19.95 -22.43 1.57
N MET A 161 20.45 -22.10 2.76
CA MET A 161 19.67 -22.01 4.00
C MET A 161 20.00 -20.69 4.69
N LEU A 162 19.06 -19.75 4.67
CA LEU A 162 19.22 -18.36 5.05
C LEU A 162 18.37 -18.05 6.29
N SER A 163 18.92 -17.21 7.18
CA SER A 163 18.18 -16.55 8.25
C SER A 163 18.79 -15.16 8.52
N ASN A 164 18.24 -14.39 9.45
CA ASN A 164 18.67 -13.03 9.74
C ASN A 164 20.15 -12.96 10.19
N GLY A 165 20.82 -11.86 9.87
CA GLY A 165 22.17 -11.55 10.34
C GLY A 165 23.27 -12.24 9.54
N ASN A 166 24.31 -12.72 10.23
CA ASN A 166 25.53 -13.24 9.62
C ASN A 166 25.66 -14.76 9.79
N ARG A 167 26.27 -15.42 8.79
CA ARG A 167 26.67 -16.83 8.87
C ARG A 167 27.82 -16.97 9.89
N ILE A 168 27.60 -17.70 10.99
CA ILE A 168 28.60 -17.89 12.05
C ILE A 168 29.20 -19.30 12.08
N ALA A 169 28.49 -20.29 11.54
CA ALA A 169 28.98 -21.66 11.43
C ALA A 169 28.22 -22.43 10.35
N GLU A 170 28.84 -23.48 9.81
CA GLU A 170 28.23 -24.41 8.88
C GLU A 170 28.85 -25.81 9.04
N GLY A 171 28.16 -26.84 8.54
CA GLY A 171 28.70 -28.19 8.53
C GLY A 171 27.83 -29.21 7.83
N GLU A 172 28.40 -30.38 7.60
CA GLU A 172 27.74 -31.52 6.98
C GLU A 172 27.25 -32.52 8.06
N LEU A 173 26.23 -33.30 7.72
CA LEU A 173 25.72 -34.42 8.52
C LEU A 173 25.68 -35.69 7.67
N ASP A 174 25.46 -36.83 8.32
CA ASP A 174 25.21 -38.09 7.63
C ASP A 174 23.95 -38.01 6.75
N ASN A 175 23.83 -38.95 5.81
CA ASN A 175 22.67 -39.09 4.91
C ASN A 175 22.44 -37.88 3.98
N GLY A 176 23.48 -37.14 3.61
CA GLY A 176 23.40 -36.08 2.59
C GLY A 176 22.77 -34.78 3.09
N ARG A 177 22.68 -34.58 4.40
CA ARG A 177 22.16 -33.36 5.01
C ARG A 177 23.29 -32.40 5.39
N HIS A 178 22.98 -31.12 5.48
CA HIS A 178 23.91 -30.09 5.95
C HIS A 178 23.20 -29.09 6.85
N TRP A 179 23.97 -28.22 7.49
CA TRP A 179 23.45 -27.16 8.33
C TRP A 179 24.24 -25.86 8.21
N VAL A 180 23.54 -24.75 8.40
CA VAL A 180 24.10 -23.40 8.50
C VAL A 180 23.51 -22.75 9.74
N GLN A 181 24.35 -22.04 10.51
CA GLN A 181 23.95 -21.30 11.69
C GLN A 181 24.21 -19.80 11.49
N TRP A 182 23.18 -19.03 11.80
CA TRP A 182 23.12 -17.59 11.63
C TRP A 182 23.00 -16.89 12.98
N GLN A 183 23.53 -15.68 13.09
CA GLN A 183 23.38 -14.84 14.26
C GLN A 183 23.10 -13.40 13.86
N ASP A 184 22.04 -12.84 14.42
CA ASP A 184 21.72 -11.42 14.34
C ASP A 184 22.04 -10.75 15.69
N PRO A 185 22.97 -9.79 15.73
CA PRO A 185 23.37 -9.14 16.97
C PRO A 185 22.32 -8.17 17.52
N PHE A 186 21.37 -7.71 16.69
CA PHE A 186 20.37 -6.74 17.10
C PHE A 186 19.17 -7.44 17.76
N PRO A 187 18.77 -7.06 18.99
CA PRO A 187 17.51 -7.50 19.55
C PRO A 187 16.35 -7.08 18.64
N LYS A 188 15.48 -8.02 18.31
CA LYS A 188 14.32 -7.80 17.44
C LYS A 188 13.07 -8.50 17.96
N PRO A 189 11.87 -8.00 17.62
CA PRO A 189 10.65 -8.75 17.83
C PRO A 189 10.56 -9.96 16.89
N SER A 190 9.76 -10.96 17.29
CA SER A 190 9.56 -12.21 16.54
C SER A 190 9.03 -12.01 15.12
N TYR A 191 8.27 -10.94 14.86
CA TYR A 191 7.73 -10.68 13.53
C TYR A 191 8.80 -10.40 12.46
N LEU A 192 10.00 -9.96 12.87
CA LEU A 192 11.15 -9.71 11.99
C LEU A 192 12.00 -10.95 11.75
N PHE A 193 11.64 -12.11 12.31
CA PHE A 193 12.29 -13.37 12.02
C PHE A 193 12.06 -13.78 10.56
N ALA A 194 13.12 -14.27 9.90
CA ALA A 194 13.04 -14.91 8.60
C ALA A 194 13.84 -16.22 8.55
N LEU A 195 13.29 -17.17 7.79
CA LEU A 195 14.00 -18.36 7.33
C LEU A 195 13.62 -18.64 5.88
N VAL A 196 14.64 -18.87 5.04
CA VAL A 196 14.46 -19.32 3.65
C VAL A 196 15.36 -20.52 3.39
N ALA A 197 14.85 -21.54 2.71
CA ALA A 197 15.66 -22.66 2.23
C ALA A 197 15.24 -23.10 0.82
N GLY A 198 16.20 -23.22 -0.10
CA GLY A 198 15.92 -23.49 -1.51
C GLY A 198 17.17 -23.59 -2.39
N ASP A 199 16.95 -23.76 -3.69
CA ASP A 199 17.97 -23.70 -4.73
C ASP A 199 17.71 -22.50 -5.64
N PHE A 200 18.65 -21.55 -5.64
CA PHE A 200 18.48 -20.22 -6.23
C PHE A 200 19.65 -19.87 -7.15
N ASP A 201 19.38 -19.04 -8.15
CA ASP A 201 20.43 -18.20 -8.72
C ASP A 201 20.59 -16.97 -7.83
N VAL A 202 21.83 -16.49 -7.72
CA VAL A 202 22.17 -15.42 -6.77
C VAL A 202 22.92 -14.32 -7.49
N LEU A 203 22.31 -13.13 -7.55
CA LEU A 203 23.01 -11.91 -7.95
C LEU A 203 23.75 -11.36 -6.74
N ARG A 204 25.06 -11.15 -6.89
CA ARG A 204 25.95 -10.68 -5.82
C ARG A 204 26.57 -9.35 -6.22
N ASP A 205 26.54 -8.40 -5.31
CA ASP A 205 27.17 -7.08 -5.47
C ASP A 205 27.64 -6.56 -4.10
N THR A 206 28.13 -5.33 -4.05
CA THR A 206 28.61 -4.67 -2.84
C THR A 206 28.14 -3.22 -2.78
N PHE A 207 27.99 -2.70 -1.57
CA PHE A 207 27.78 -1.27 -1.32
C PHE A 207 28.75 -0.82 -0.22
N THR A 208 29.45 0.29 -0.45
CA THR A 208 30.30 0.91 0.58
C THR A 208 29.57 2.10 1.17
N THR A 209 29.32 2.06 2.48
CA THR A 209 28.60 3.14 3.17
C THR A 209 29.42 4.43 3.25
N MET A 210 28.78 5.54 3.59
CA MET A 210 29.44 6.84 3.72
C MET A 210 30.56 6.86 4.78
N SER A 211 30.52 5.99 5.80
CA SER A 211 31.61 5.79 6.78
C SER A 211 32.68 4.78 6.34
N GLY A 212 32.47 4.07 5.21
CA GLY A 212 33.41 3.10 4.63
C GLY A 212 33.18 1.64 5.02
N ARG A 213 32.02 1.27 5.57
CA ARG A 213 31.65 -0.14 5.77
C ARG A 213 31.35 -0.78 4.41
N ASP A 214 31.92 -1.94 4.16
CA ASP A 214 31.59 -2.76 2.99
C ASP A 214 30.44 -3.71 3.32
N VAL A 215 29.36 -3.64 2.55
CA VAL A 215 28.15 -4.44 2.74
C VAL A 215 27.99 -5.37 1.54
N ALA A 216 27.92 -6.68 1.79
CA ALA A 216 27.62 -7.64 0.74
C ALA A 216 26.12 -7.63 0.41
N LEU A 217 25.78 -7.53 -0.87
CA LEU A 217 24.40 -7.55 -1.34
C LEU A 217 24.14 -8.88 -2.06
N GLU A 218 23.09 -9.61 -1.66
CA GLU A 218 22.72 -10.91 -2.23
C GLU A 218 21.23 -10.92 -2.59
N ILE A 219 20.90 -11.03 -3.88
CA ILE A 219 19.51 -11.21 -4.35
C ILE A 219 19.34 -12.65 -4.84
N PHE A 220 18.48 -13.40 -4.18
CA PHE A 220 18.14 -14.79 -4.47
C PHE A 220 16.87 -14.85 -5.29
N VAL A 221 16.95 -15.48 -6.46
CA VAL A 221 15.83 -15.68 -7.38
C VAL A 221 15.76 -17.14 -7.81
N ASP A 222 14.57 -17.61 -8.18
CA ASP A 222 14.41 -18.94 -8.77
C ASP A 222 15.32 -19.12 -9.99
N LYS A 223 15.82 -20.35 -10.17
CA LYS A 223 16.74 -20.70 -11.26
C LYS A 223 16.26 -20.21 -12.62
N GLY A 224 17.12 -19.52 -13.34
CA GLY A 224 16.83 -18.96 -14.67
C GLY A 224 16.28 -17.53 -14.68
N ASN A 225 16.06 -16.89 -13.52
CA ASN A 225 15.58 -15.49 -13.43
C ASN A 225 16.70 -14.46 -13.19
N LEU A 226 17.98 -14.84 -13.26
CA LEU A 226 19.09 -13.95 -12.93
C LEU A 226 19.14 -12.70 -13.84
N ASP A 227 18.72 -12.82 -15.09
CA ASP A 227 18.62 -11.73 -16.07
C ASP A 227 17.52 -10.69 -15.74
N ARG A 228 16.74 -10.92 -14.68
CA ARG A 228 15.65 -10.06 -14.22
C ARG A 228 15.92 -9.40 -12.86
N ALA A 229 17.09 -9.65 -12.25
CA ALA A 229 17.41 -9.18 -10.89
C ALA A 229 18.21 -7.87 -10.85
N ASP A 230 18.81 -7.45 -11.96
CA ASP A 230 19.76 -6.33 -12.01
C ASP A 230 19.13 -5.00 -11.54
N TYR A 231 17.87 -4.75 -11.91
CA TYR A 231 17.21 -3.51 -11.52
C TYR A 231 16.87 -3.45 -10.03
N ALA A 232 16.51 -4.58 -9.42
CA ALA A 232 16.31 -4.63 -7.97
C ALA A 232 17.63 -4.38 -7.21
N MET A 233 18.75 -4.90 -7.71
CA MET A 233 20.08 -4.60 -7.15
C MET A 233 20.45 -3.11 -7.28
N ALA A 234 20.15 -2.50 -8.43
CA ALA A 234 20.35 -1.07 -8.64
C ALA A 234 19.48 -0.25 -7.67
N SER A 235 18.20 -0.60 -7.53
CA SER A 235 17.25 0.05 -6.63
C SER A 235 17.69 -0.04 -5.17
N LEU A 236 18.22 -1.20 -4.74
CA LEU A 236 18.75 -1.37 -3.39
C LEU A 236 19.92 -0.41 -3.12
N LYS A 237 20.88 -0.32 -4.04
CA LYS A 237 22.01 0.62 -3.92
C LYS A 237 21.56 2.07 -3.92
N ASN A 238 20.58 2.43 -4.75
CA ASN A 238 19.97 3.76 -4.78
C ASN A 238 19.31 4.08 -3.42
N SER A 239 18.59 3.12 -2.85
CA SER A 239 17.91 3.26 -1.55
C SER A 239 18.93 3.46 -0.42
N MET A 240 19.98 2.64 -0.39
CA MET A 240 21.10 2.78 0.56
C MET A 240 21.73 4.16 0.46
N LYS A 241 22.02 4.61 -0.75
CA LYS A 241 22.67 5.91 -0.98
C LYS A 241 21.79 7.09 -0.61
N TRP A 242 20.51 7.04 -0.98
CA TRP A 242 19.57 8.13 -0.70
C TRP A 242 19.31 8.28 0.80
N ASP A 243 19.23 7.18 1.55
CA ASP A 243 19.00 7.24 2.99
C ASP A 243 20.20 7.85 3.73
N GLU A 244 21.42 7.60 3.25
CA GLU A 244 22.62 8.30 3.71
C GLU A 244 22.58 9.80 3.39
N GLU A 245 22.17 10.16 2.16
CA GLU A 245 22.18 11.55 1.70
C GLU A 245 21.09 12.40 2.33
N ARG A 246 19.88 11.85 2.48
CA ARG A 246 18.72 12.60 2.94
C ARG A 246 18.48 12.49 4.44
N PHE A 247 18.65 11.31 5.03
CA PHE A 247 18.39 11.07 6.45
C PHE A 247 19.66 10.83 7.28
N GLY A 248 20.82 10.65 6.65
CA GLY A 248 22.07 10.36 7.36
C GLY A 248 22.12 8.95 7.96
N LEU A 249 21.41 8.00 7.36
CA LEU A 249 21.20 6.66 7.91
C LEU A 249 21.97 5.60 7.10
N GLU A 250 22.97 4.96 7.73
CA GLU A 250 23.72 3.86 7.13
C GLU A 250 23.11 2.49 7.46
N TYR A 251 23.38 1.49 6.62
CA TYR A 251 23.07 0.11 6.92
C TYR A 251 23.95 -0.44 8.05
N ASP A 252 23.35 -1.26 8.92
CA ASP A 252 23.91 -1.61 10.22
C ASP A 252 24.38 -3.07 10.37
N LEU A 253 24.27 -3.90 9.32
CA LEU A 253 24.83 -5.25 9.23
C LEU A 253 25.89 -5.37 8.10
N ASP A 254 26.46 -6.57 7.94
CA ASP A 254 27.53 -6.86 6.97
C ASP A 254 27.00 -7.46 5.65
N ILE A 255 25.78 -7.99 5.64
CA ILE A 255 25.13 -8.61 4.47
C ILE A 255 23.68 -8.16 4.41
N TYR A 256 23.23 -7.76 3.22
CA TYR A 256 21.84 -7.48 2.90
C TYR A 256 21.32 -8.53 1.91
N MET A 257 20.37 -9.36 2.34
CA MET A 257 19.81 -10.42 1.51
C MET A 257 18.36 -10.11 1.12
N ILE A 258 18.01 -10.33 -0.15
CA ILE A 258 16.65 -10.27 -0.67
C ILE A 258 16.31 -11.62 -1.31
N VAL A 259 15.16 -12.19 -0.99
CA VAL A 259 14.67 -13.43 -1.61
C VAL A 259 13.35 -13.14 -2.32
N ALA A 260 13.32 -13.34 -3.65
CA ALA A 260 12.09 -13.26 -4.44
C ALA A 260 11.32 -14.59 -4.39
N VAL A 261 10.05 -14.55 -3.99
CA VAL A 261 9.15 -15.72 -3.92
C VAL A 261 7.83 -15.48 -4.64
N ASP A 262 7.31 -16.51 -5.31
CA ASP A 262 6.08 -16.42 -6.11
C ASP A 262 4.79 -16.52 -5.28
N PHE A 263 4.84 -17.11 -4.08
CA PHE A 263 3.71 -17.27 -3.18
C PHE A 263 3.90 -16.40 -1.93
N PHE A 264 3.33 -15.19 -1.98
CA PHE A 264 3.42 -14.22 -0.91
C PHE A 264 2.10 -13.44 -0.76
N ASN A 265 1.55 -13.38 0.45
CA ASN A 265 0.33 -12.62 0.70
C ASN A 265 0.59 -11.10 0.63
N MET A 266 1.74 -10.62 1.12
CA MET A 266 2.07 -9.20 1.14
C MET A 266 2.81 -8.76 -0.12
N GLY A 267 3.29 -7.51 -0.15
CA GLY A 267 4.15 -7.02 -1.23
C GLY A 267 5.59 -7.49 -1.01
N ALA A 268 6.18 -7.06 0.09
CA ALA A 268 7.44 -7.54 0.62
C ALA A 268 7.39 -7.48 2.15
N MET A 269 8.51 -7.79 2.81
CA MET A 269 8.61 -7.82 4.27
C MET A 269 10.03 -7.43 4.73
N GLU A 270 10.10 -6.63 5.78
CA GLU A 270 11.30 -5.93 6.22
C GLU A 270 12.26 -6.77 7.09
N ASN A 271 12.19 -8.12 7.04
CA ASN A 271 12.88 -8.97 8.00
C ASN A 271 14.39 -8.63 8.05
N LYS A 272 14.92 -8.42 9.26
CA LYS A 272 16.24 -7.80 9.47
C LYS A 272 17.36 -8.54 8.72
N GLY A 273 17.89 -7.89 7.68
CA GLY A 273 18.97 -8.40 6.82
C GLY A 273 18.61 -9.57 5.89
N LEU A 274 17.35 -10.02 5.87
CA LEU A 274 16.85 -11.08 4.99
C LEU A 274 15.42 -10.78 4.55
N ASN A 275 15.24 -9.79 3.68
CA ASN A 275 13.90 -9.47 3.20
C ASN A 275 13.34 -10.56 2.31
N VAL A 276 12.04 -10.80 2.42
CA VAL A 276 11.30 -11.71 1.54
C VAL A 276 10.32 -10.87 0.71
N PHE A 277 10.45 -10.95 -0.61
CA PHE A 277 9.69 -10.17 -1.56
C PHE A 277 8.79 -11.06 -2.40
N ASN A 278 7.58 -10.59 -2.69
CA ASN A 278 6.82 -11.11 -3.83
C ASN A 278 7.63 -10.86 -5.11
N SER A 279 7.80 -11.86 -5.96
CA SER A 279 8.61 -11.78 -7.19
C SER A 279 8.21 -10.62 -8.12
N LYS A 280 6.95 -10.18 -8.06
CA LYS A 280 6.44 -8.97 -8.73
C LYS A 280 7.28 -7.72 -8.45
N PHE A 281 7.84 -7.59 -7.25
CA PHE A 281 8.61 -6.42 -6.80
C PHE A 281 10.13 -6.66 -6.84
N VAL A 282 10.59 -7.64 -7.63
CA VAL A 282 12.03 -7.89 -7.86
C VAL A 282 12.33 -8.13 -9.34
N LEU A 283 11.53 -8.96 -10.02
CA LEU A 283 11.89 -9.53 -11.32
C LEU A 283 11.45 -8.65 -12.50
N ALA A 284 12.40 -7.90 -13.08
CA ALA A 284 12.15 -7.06 -14.24
C ALA A 284 13.23 -7.15 -15.32
N ASN A 285 12.78 -7.23 -16.57
CA ASN A 285 13.57 -6.90 -17.76
C ASN A 285 12.64 -6.21 -18.80
N PRO A 286 13.18 -5.54 -19.84
CA PRO A 286 12.37 -4.77 -20.79
C PRO A 286 11.25 -5.56 -21.48
N ASN A 287 11.43 -6.87 -21.64
CA ASN A 287 10.46 -7.74 -22.30
C ASN A 287 9.31 -8.19 -21.39
N THR A 288 9.42 -8.03 -20.06
CA THR A 288 8.50 -8.63 -19.08
C THR A 288 7.87 -7.61 -18.13
N ALA A 289 8.57 -6.49 -17.87
CA ALA A 289 8.17 -5.46 -16.92
C ALA A 289 7.88 -4.13 -17.62
N THR A 290 6.81 -3.45 -17.20
CA THR A 290 6.47 -2.09 -17.65
C THR A 290 7.23 -1.06 -16.82
N ASP A 291 7.23 0.19 -17.29
CA ASP A 291 7.79 1.34 -16.55
C ASP A 291 7.19 1.47 -15.14
N THR A 292 5.89 1.18 -14.99
CA THR A 292 5.21 1.13 -13.69
C THR A 292 5.70 -0.02 -12.82
N ASP A 293 6.04 -1.18 -13.39
CA ASP A 293 6.64 -2.27 -12.61
C ASP A 293 8.04 -1.87 -12.12
N TYR A 294 8.87 -1.22 -12.96
CA TYR A 294 10.17 -0.70 -12.55
C TYR A 294 10.05 0.30 -11.40
N GLN A 295 9.16 1.29 -11.52
CA GLN A 295 8.90 2.24 -10.43
C GLN A 295 8.38 1.56 -9.17
N GLY A 296 7.52 0.55 -9.31
CA GLY A 296 7.02 -0.25 -8.19
C GLY A 296 8.12 -1.08 -7.51
N ILE A 297 9.08 -1.61 -8.27
CA ILE A 297 10.26 -2.30 -7.73
C ILE A 297 11.13 -1.30 -6.96
N GLU A 298 11.43 -0.14 -7.55
CA GLU A 298 12.24 0.89 -6.89
C GLU A 298 11.61 1.35 -5.58
N ALA A 299 10.31 1.67 -5.59
CA ALA A 299 9.57 2.10 -4.41
C ALA A 299 9.54 1.03 -3.31
N VAL A 300 9.21 -0.23 -3.64
CA VAL A 300 9.10 -1.30 -2.63
C VAL A 300 10.47 -1.75 -2.12
N ILE A 301 11.51 -1.81 -2.97
CA ILE A 301 12.89 -2.07 -2.51
C ILE A 301 13.35 -0.96 -1.54
N GLY A 302 13.05 0.30 -1.87
CA GLY A 302 13.30 1.43 -0.98
C GLY A 302 12.56 1.29 0.34
N HIS A 303 11.25 1.05 0.29
CA HIS A 303 10.38 0.86 1.45
C HIS A 303 10.96 -0.15 2.45
N GLU A 304 11.25 -1.37 1.99
CA GLU A 304 11.79 -2.41 2.87
C GLU A 304 13.19 -2.08 3.42
N TYR A 305 14.02 -1.37 2.63
CA TYR A 305 15.31 -0.89 3.09
C TYR A 305 15.15 0.17 4.19
N PHE A 306 14.24 1.13 4.03
CA PHE A 306 14.01 2.22 4.98
C PHE A 306 13.50 1.71 6.33
N HIS A 307 12.72 0.63 6.33
CA HIS A 307 12.30 -0.05 7.55
C HIS A 307 13.47 -0.54 8.42
N ASN A 308 14.67 -0.71 7.86
CA ASN A 308 15.86 -1.03 8.66
C ASN A 308 16.05 -0.07 9.85
N TRP A 309 15.66 1.20 9.68
CA TRP A 309 15.62 2.19 10.75
C TRP A 309 14.21 2.40 11.32
N THR A 310 13.21 2.65 10.47
CA THR A 310 11.83 2.95 10.89
C THR A 310 10.94 1.72 10.87
N GLY A 311 11.21 0.80 11.79
CA GLY A 311 10.49 -0.48 11.89
C GLY A 311 11.33 -1.54 12.60
N ASN A 312 12.63 -1.59 12.28
CA ASN A 312 13.55 -2.58 12.82
C ASN A 312 14.35 -2.04 14.01
N ARG A 313 15.15 -0.98 13.80
CA ARG A 313 15.96 -0.39 14.88
C ARG A 313 15.13 0.32 15.93
N VAL A 314 14.05 0.99 15.49
CA VAL A 314 12.96 1.36 16.38
C VAL A 314 11.69 0.69 15.87
N THR A 315 11.13 -0.21 16.68
CA THR A 315 9.95 -1.01 16.32
C THR A 315 8.68 -0.53 17.05
N CYS A 316 7.55 -1.19 16.81
CA CYS A 316 6.27 -0.89 17.43
C CYS A 316 6.15 -1.54 18.81
N ARG A 317 5.73 -0.78 19.85
CA ARG A 317 5.43 -1.33 21.19
C ARG A 317 4.27 -2.34 21.15
N ASP A 318 3.27 -2.06 20.36
CA ASP A 318 2.10 -2.91 20.14
C ASP A 318 1.55 -2.65 18.75
N TRP A 319 0.74 -3.57 18.24
CA TRP A 319 0.23 -3.51 16.87
C TRP A 319 -0.70 -2.33 16.59
N PHE A 320 -1.27 -1.68 17.61
CA PHE A 320 -2.02 -0.44 17.39
C PHE A 320 -1.11 0.69 16.91
N GLN A 321 0.20 0.62 17.19
CA GLN A 321 1.20 1.58 16.75
C GLN A 321 1.68 1.34 15.31
N LEU A 322 1.04 0.48 14.51
CA LEU A 322 1.53 0.09 13.17
C LEU A 322 1.87 1.31 12.28
N SER A 323 1.06 2.37 12.30
CA SER A 323 1.31 3.60 11.53
C SER A 323 2.60 4.35 11.93
N LEU A 324 3.19 4.06 13.10
CA LEU A 324 4.52 4.54 13.47
C LEU A 324 5.58 4.09 12.45
N LYS A 325 5.60 2.79 12.12
CA LYS A 325 6.53 2.26 11.12
C LYS A 325 5.99 2.54 9.73
N GLU A 326 4.72 2.22 9.47
CA GLU A 326 4.18 2.25 8.11
C GLU A 326 3.97 3.65 7.57
N GLY A 327 3.33 4.55 8.32
CA GLY A 327 3.12 5.92 7.86
C GLY A 327 4.45 6.64 7.62
N LEU A 328 5.45 6.40 8.47
CA LEU A 328 6.78 7.00 8.34
C LEU A 328 7.59 6.38 7.20
N THR A 329 7.57 5.06 7.03
CA THR A 329 8.28 4.40 5.93
C THR A 329 7.64 4.70 4.58
N VAL A 330 6.30 4.73 4.49
CA VAL A 330 5.61 5.18 3.27
C VAL A 330 5.97 6.62 2.94
N PHE A 331 6.01 7.52 3.93
CA PHE A 331 6.49 8.89 3.68
C PHE A 331 7.92 8.90 3.10
N ARG A 332 8.82 8.05 3.61
CA ARG A 332 10.20 7.95 3.13
C ARG A 332 10.29 7.39 1.71
N ASP A 333 9.54 6.33 1.38
CA ASP A 333 9.53 5.80 0.01
C ASP A 333 8.94 6.76 -1.03
N GLN A 334 7.94 7.55 -0.62
CA GLN A 334 7.35 8.57 -1.47
C GLN A 334 8.34 9.70 -1.71
N GLU A 335 9.09 10.11 -0.68
CA GLU A 335 10.15 11.11 -0.81
C GLU A 335 11.33 10.61 -1.66
N PHE A 336 11.71 9.33 -1.51
CA PHE A 336 12.73 8.68 -2.34
C PHE A 336 12.34 8.68 -3.82
N SER A 337 11.16 8.15 -4.14
CA SER A 337 10.64 8.11 -5.51
C SER A 337 10.47 9.51 -6.11
N SER A 338 10.15 10.50 -5.27
CA SER A 338 10.01 11.90 -5.68
C SER A 338 11.34 12.60 -5.96
N ASP A 339 12.40 12.27 -5.22
CA ASP A 339 13.74 12.86 -5.40
C ASP A 339 14.48 12.29 -6.60
N LEU A 340 14.32 10.98 -6.85
CA LEU A 340 14.96 10.31 -7.99
C LEU A 340 14.18 10.55 -9.29
N GLY A 341 12.85 10.49 -9.20
CA GLY A 341 11.93 10.61 -10.34
C GLY A 341 11.29 11.99 -10.46
N SER A 342 9.97 11.98 -10.73
CA SER A 342 9.17 13.20 -10.89
C SER A 342 8.31 13.41 -9.64
N ARG A 343 8.71 14.36 -8.80
CA ARG A 343 7.97 14.78 -7.59
C ARG A 343 6.49 15.10 -7.85
N PRO A 344 6.09 15.90 -8.86
CA PRO A 344 4.67 16.19 -9.10
C PRO A 344 3.88 14.91 -9.46
N VAL A 345 4.44 14.04 -10.30
CA VAL A 345 3.78 12.79 -10.73
C VAL A 345 3.60 11.84 -9.55
N ASN A 346 4.63 11.66 -8.72
CA ASN A 346 4.53 10.88 -7.48
C ASN A 346 3.47 11.46 -6.55
N ARG A 347 3.47 12.78 -6.35
CA ARG A 347 2.47 13.43 -5.49
C ARG A 347 1.05 13.22 -6.01
N ILE A 348 0.83 13.37 -7.32
CA ILE A 348 -0.46 13.10 -7.98
C ILE A 348 -0.91 11.65 -7.74
N ALA A 349 -0.03 10.68 -7.96
CA ALA A 349 -0.34 9.26 -7.77
C ALA A 349 -0.76 8.97 -6.32
N ASN A 350 -0.01 9.47 -5.34
CA ASN A 350 -0.30 9.29 -3.91
C ASN A 350 -1.64 9.94 -3.53
N VAL A 351 -1.91 11.17 -4.00
CA VAL A 351 -3.17 11.86 -3.72
C VAL A 351 -4.37 11.15 -4.33
N ARG A 352 -4.24 10.53 -5.51
CA ARG A 352 -5.33 9.70 -6.08
C ARG A 352 -5.66 8.50 -5.18
N ILE A 353 -4.65 7.86 -4.60
CA ILE A 353 -4.86 6.75 -3.64
C ILE A 353 -5.59 7.27 -2.40
N VAL A 354 -5.24 8.46 -1.91
CA VAL A 354 -5.92 9.05 -0.75
C VAL A 354 -7.37 9.44 -1.08
N ARG A 355 -7.60 10.21 -2.14
CA ARG A 355 -8.93 10.72 -2.51
C ARG A 355 -9.90 9.65 -2.97
N GLY A 356 -9.40 8.62 -3.66
CA GLY A 356 -10.21 7.51 -4.15
C GLY A 356 -10.43 6.47 -3.05
N PRO A 357 -9.58 5.44 -2.96
CA PRO A 357 -9.84 4.30 -2.09
C PRO A 357 -9.67 4.60 -0.58
N GLN A 358 -8.74 5.43 -0.13
CA GLN A 358 -8.58 5.71 1.32
C GLN A 358 -9.77 6.50 1.88
N PHE A 359 -10.21 7.57 1.22
CA PHE A 359 -11.42 8.30 1.61
C PHE A 359 -12.68 7.42 1.59
N ALA A 360 -12.75 6.42 0.70
CA ALA A 360 -13.83 5.45 0.69
C ALA A 360 -13.78 4.53 1.92
N GLU A 361 -12.58 4.10 2.35
CA GLU A 361 -12.37 3.32 3.57
C GLU A 361 -12.75 4.12 4.83
N ASP A 362 -12.35 5.39 4.91
CA ASP A 362 -12.63 6.29 6.05
C ASP A 362 -14.13 6.62 6.21
N ARG A 363 -14.93 6.50 5.14
CA ARG A 363 -16.39 6.59 5.16
C ARG A 363 -17.08 5.24 5.34
N GLY A 364 -16.34 4.15 5.17
CA GLY A 364 -16.85 2.78 5.18
C GLY A 364 -17.11 2.23 6.58
N PRO A 365 -17.70 1.02 6.68
CA PRO A 365 -17.92 0.35 7.96
C PRO A 365 -16.61 -0.03 8.68
N MET A 366 -15.51 -0.11 7.94
CA MET A 366 -14.17 -0.36 8.46
C MET A 366 -13.41 0.90 8.88
N SER A 367 -14.03 2.08 8.87
CA SER A 367 -13.37 3.34 9.27
C SER A 367 -12.68 3.24 10.64
N HIS A 368 -11.42 3.64 10.72
CA HIS A 368 -10.64 3.65 11.95
C HIS A 368 -9.64 4.81 11.92
N PRO A 369 -9.12 5.30 13.06
CA PRO A 369 -8.00 6.26 13.05
C PRO A 369 -6.71 5.55 12.58
N ILE A 370 -5.69 6.33 12.20
CA ILE A 370 -4.39 5.76 11.78
C ILE A 370 -3.69 4.97 12.90
N ARG A 371 -4.04 5.25 14.17
CA ARG A 371 -3.71 4.42 15.34
C ARG A 371 -5.00 3.83 15.92
N PRO A 372 -5.43 2.62 15.49
CA PRO A 372 -6.71 2.04 15.87
C PRO A 372 -6.91 1.94 17.39
N GLU A 373 -8.16 1.98 17.85
CA GLU A 373 -8.52 1.79 19.27
C GLU A 373 -8.91 0.35 19.60
N LYS A 374 -9.35 -0.40 18.58
CA LYS A 374 -9.97 -1.71 18.68
C LYS A 374 -9.65 -2.53 17.44
N VAL A 375 -9.22 -3.78 17.63
CA VAL A 375 -8.85 -4.71 16.57
C VAL A 375 -9.38 -6.11 16.92
N ILE A 376 -10.01 -6.81 15.97
CA ILE A 376 -10.29 -8.25 16.12
C ILE A 376 -9.19 -9.07 15.46
N GLN A 377 -8.88 -8.78 14.19
CA GLN A 377 -7.84 -9.45 13.42
C GLN A 377 -6.81 -8.43 12.93
N MET A 378 -5.56 -8.51 13.40
CA MET A 378 -4.56 -7.48 13.08
C MET A 378 -4.21 -7.40 11.59
N ASN A 379 -4.24 -8.54 10.89
CA ASN A 379 -4.02 -8.59 9.44
C ASN A 379 -5.05 -7.75 8.64
N ASN A 380 -6.22 -7.42 9.22
CA ASN A 380 -7.20 -6.51 8.61
C ASN A 380 -6.80 -5.03 8.66
N PHE A 381 -5.78 -4.66 9.44
CA PHE A 381 -5.36 -3.27 9.67
C PHE A 381 -4.11 -2.87 8.86
N TYR A 382 -3.68 -3.73 7.93
CA TYR A 382 -2.78 -3.36 6.83
C TYR A 382 -3.55 -2.61 5.75
N THR A 383 -4.00 -1.39 6.10
CA THR A 383 -4.99 -0.61 5.35
C THR A 383 -4.40 0.67 4.77
N LEU A 384 -5.12 1.24 3.80
CA LEU A 384 -4.76 2.54 3.23
C LEU A 384 -4.78 3.65 4.29
N THR A 385 -5.62 3.51 5.32
CA THR A 385 -5.64 4.45 6.44
C THR A 385 -4.37 4.38 7.29
N VAL A 386 -3.83 3.19 7.59
CA VAL A 386 -2.58 3.07 8.37
C VAL A 386 -1.35 3.51 7.58
N TYR A 387 -1.31 3.16 6.29
CA TYR A 387 -0.19 3.40 5.38
C TYR A 387 -0.24 4.80 4.77
N GLU A 388 -1.22 5.05 3.90
CA GLU A 388 -1.29 6.26 3.06
C GLU A 388 -1.77 7.47 3.85
N LYS A 389 -2.86 7.36 4.62
CA LYS A 389 -3.24 8.48 5.51
C LYS A 389 -2.20 8.66 6.63
N GLY A 390 -1.55 7.58 7.07
CA GLY A 390 -0.41 7.65 7.97
C GLY A 390 0.71 8.53 7.40
N SER A 391 1.12 8.30 6.15
CA SER A 391 2.16 9.09 5.48
C SER A 391 1.73 10.54 5.23
N GLU A 392 0.46 10.80 4.97
CA GLU A 392 -0.06 12.18 4.91
C GLU A 392 0.02 12.89 6.26
N VAL A 393 -0.16 12.18 7.39
CA VAL A 393 0.06 12.76 8.73
C VAL A 393 1.54 13.06 8.97
N ILE A 394 2.46 12.20 8.54
CA ILE A 394 3.90 12.49 8.60
C ILE A 394 4.26 13.67 7.68
N ARG A 395 3.69 13.74 6.48
CA ARG A 395 3.86 14.85 5.54
C ARG A 395 3.34 16.16 6.11
N MET A 396 2.20 16.16 6.82
CA MET A 396 1.73 17.35 7.53
C MET A 396 2.71 17.80 8.63
N LEU A 397 3.32 16.88 9.37
CA LEU A 397 4.39 17.23 10.32
C LEU A 397 5.57 17.88 9.58
N HIS A 398 6.00 17.29 8.47
CA HIS A 398 7.05 17.86 7.62
C HIS A 398 6.70 19.26 7.13
N THR A 399 5.48 19.49 6.64
CA THR A 399 4.98 20.81 6.21
C THR A 399 4.98 21.83 7.35
N LEU A 400 4.59 21.44 8.57
CA LEU A 400 4.56 22.34 9.74
C LEU A 400 5.97 22.67 10.25
N LEU A 401 6.89 21.71 10.22
CA LEU A 401 8.23 21.85 10.80
C LEU A 401 9.24 22.42 9.80
N GLY A 402 9.05 22.15 8.51
CA GLY A 402 10.08 22.27 7.48
C GLY A 402 11.15 21.18 7.59
N GLU A 403 11.85 20.92 6.49
CA GLU A 403 12.85 19.84 6.36
C GLU A 403 13.88 19.84 7.50
N ALA A 404 14.46 21.00 7.83
CA ALA A 404 15.52 21.08 8.83
C ALA A 404 15.07 20.63 10.24
N ASN A 405 13.89 21.08 10.69
CA ASN A 405 13.37 20.68 12.00
C ASN A 405 12.82 19.25 11.98
N PHE A 406 12.27 18.80 10.85
CA PHE A 406 11.85 17.41 10.68
C PHE A 406 13.04 16.45 10.83
N GLN A 407 14.17 16.75 10.16
CA GLN A 407 15.41 15.96 10.30
C GLN A 407 15.98 16.04 11.73
N ALA A 408 15.90 17.20 12.40
CA ALA A 408 16.27 17.31 13.80
C ALA A 408 15.39 16.42 14.71
N GLY A 409 14.09 16.34 14.43
CA GLY A 409 13.15 15.46 15.11
C GLY A 409 13.44 13.98 14.84
N MET A 410 13.72 13.58 13.59
CA MET A 410 14.16 12.23 13.23
C MET A 410 15.42 11.82 14.01
N LYS A 411 16.42 12.71 14.06
CA LYS A 411 17.65 12.48 14.82
C LYS A 411 17.35 12.28 16.32
N LEU A 412 16.55 13.15 16.92
CA LEU A 412 16.18 13.04 18.33
C LEU A 412 15.36 11.78 18.62
N TYR A 413 14.50 11.36 17.70
CA TYR A 413 13.73 10.12 17.80
C TYR A 413 14.66 8.90 17.87
N PHE A 414 15.63 8.79 16.96
CA PHE A 414 16.61 7.69 17.02
C PHE A 414 17.51 7.77 18.24
N GLU A 415 17.97 8.97 18.65
CA GLU A 415 18.77 9.15 19.87
C GLU A 415 18.05 8.64 21.14
N ARG A 416 16.72 8.71 21.18
CA ARG A 416 15.91 8.28 22.32
C ARG A 416 15.48 6.81 22.27
N HIS A 417 15.20 6.29 21.08
CA HIS A 417 14.42 5.07 20.93
C HIS A 417 15.13 3.94 20.17
N ASP A 418 16.36 4.16 19.69
CA ASP A 418 17.15 3.10 19.05
C ASP A 418 17.29 1.86 19.97
N GLY A 419 17.00 0.68 19.40
CA GLY A 419 17.00 -0.60 20.12
C GLY A 419 15.77 -0.82 21.00
N THR A 420 14.69 -0.07 20.81
CA THR A 420 13.45 -0.15 21.61
C THR A 420 12.20 -0.31 20.76
N ALA A 421 11.08 -0.63 21.43
CA ALA A 421 9.74 -0.64 20.85
C ALA A 421 8.96 0.61 21.31
N ALA A 422 8.63 1.50 20.38
CA ALA A 422 8.11 2.84 20.64
C ALA A 422 6.64 3.00 20.21
N THR A 423 6.08 4.20 20.44
CA THR A 423 4.70 4.56 20.11
C THR A 423 4.60 5.75 19.17
N CYS A 424 3.42 5.96 18.55
CA CYS A 424 3.17 7.16 17.74
C CYS A 424 3.34 8.47 18.55
N ASP A 425 3.04 8.44 19.85
CA ASP A 425 3.19 9.61 20.73
C ASP A 425 4.68 9.94 20.96
N ASP A 426 5.54 8.93 21.07
CA ASP A 426 7.00 9.11 21.22
C ASP A 426 7.59 9.83 20.01
N PHE A 427 7.18 9.42 18.80
CA PHE A 427 7.60 10.07 17.56
C PHE A 427 7.14 11.53 17.48
N ALA A 428 5.85 11.78 17.75
CA ALA A 428 5.31 13.14 17.77
C ALA A 428 6.00 14.02 18.84
N GLN A 429 6.37 13.43 20.00
CA GLN A 429 7.10 14.14 21.04
C GLN A 429 8.53 14.49 20.62
N ALA A 430 9.24 13.59 19.94
CA ALA A 430 10.58 13.90 19.42
C ALA A 430 10.54 15.04 18.39
N MET A 431 9.52 15.05 17.53
CA MET A 431 9.29 16.13 16.57
C MET A 431 9.00 17.48 17.26
N GLU A 432 8.13 17.48 18.28
CA GLU A 432 7.80 18.66 19.08
C GLU A 432 9.03 19.20 19.84
N ASP A 433 9.77 18.32 20.53
CA ASP A 433 10.91 18.70 21.36
C ASP A 433 12.08 19.26 20.53
N ALA A 434 12.32 18.69 19.35
CA ALA A 434 13.42 19.13 18.48
C ALA A 434 13.09 20.44 17.74
N SER A 435 11.83 20.66 17.39
CA SER A 435 11.39 21.84 16.62
C SER A 435 10.97 23.03 17.51
N GLY A 436 10.52 22.75 18.74
CA GLY A 436 9.87 23.74 19.60
C GLY A 436 8.45 24.14 19.16
N ILE A 437 7.87 23.47 18.16
CA ILE A 437 6.52 23.71 17.66
C ILE A 437 5.53 22.85 18.45
N ASP A 438 4.49 23.46 19.04
CA ASP A 438 3.45 22.74 19.78
C ASP A 438 2.59 21.86 18.85
N LEU A 439 2.69 20.55 19.04
CA LEU A 439 1.95 19.51 18.31
C LEU A 439 0.80 18.94 19.14
N SER A 440 0.44 19.54 20.28
CA SER A 440 -0.61 19.03 21.17
C SER A 440 -1.96 18.90 20.47
N ARG A 441 -2.32 19.87 19.61
CA ARG A 441 -3.52 19.79 18.77
C ARG A 441 -3.34 18.80 17.62
N PHE A 442 -2.15 18.76 17.04
CA PHE A 442 -1.83 17.89 15.92
C PHE A 442 -2.00 16.40 16.25
N ARG A 443 -1.63 15.97 17.46
CA ARG A 443 -1.78 14.57 17.91
C ARG A 443 -3.19 13.99 17.77
N ARG A 444 -4.23 14.83 17.64
CA ARG A 444 -5.60 14.37 17.37
C ARG A 444 -5.72 13.57 16.06
N TRP A 445 -4.89 13.84 15.05
CA TRP A 445 -4.83 13.08 13.80
C TRP A 445 -4.59 11.58 14.00
N TYR A 446 -3.88 11.18 15.06
CA TYR A 446 -3.67 9.77 15.40
C TYR A 446 -4.91 9.08 15.97
N SER A 447 -5.92 9.83 16.43
CA SER A 447 -7.04 9.32 17.24
C SER A 447 -8.43 9.56 16.65
N GLN A 448 -8.54 10.37 15.60
CA GLN A 448 -9.81 10.71 14.95
C GLN A 448 -9.91 10.06 13.56
N ALA A 449 -10.88 9.16 13.39
CA ALA A 449 -11.21 8.53 12.11
C ALA A 449 -12.00 9.47 11.19
N GLY A 450 -12.07 9.14 9.91
CA GLY A 450 -12.86 9.87 8.92
C GLY A 450 -12.09 11.01 8.26
N THR A 451 -12.64 11.47 7.15
CA THR A 451 -12.07 12.54 6.32
C THR A 451 -12.69 13.89 6.72
N PRO A 452 -11.88 14.90 7.13
CA PRO A 452 -12.39 16.24 7.36
C PRO A 452 -12.86 16.89 6.05
N VAL A 453 -13.92 17.68 6.14
CA VAL A 453 -14.42 18.57 5.10
C VAL A 453 -14.04 19.99 5.49
N VAL A 454 -13.37 20.67 4.57
CA VAL A 454 -12.92 22.06 4.71
C VAL A 454 -13.69 22.92 3.72
N SER A 455 -14.63 23.71 4.21
CA SER A 455 -15.42 24.63 3.39
C SER A 455 -14.82 26.04 3.47
N VAL A 456 -14.56 26.65 2.32
CA VAL A 456 -13.92 27.97 2.24
C VAL A 456 -14.87 28.99 1.61
N SER A 457 -14.88 30.21 2.15
CA SER A 457 -15.49 31.38 1.52
C SER A 457 -14.53 32.56 1.52
N THR A 458 -14.61 33.38 0.48
CA THR A 458 -13.68 34.49 0.25
C THR A 458 -14.42 35.80 0.04
N ALA A 459 -13.80 36.92 0.43
CA ALA A 459 -14.34 38.26 0.21
C ALA A 459 -13.19 39.24 -0.08
N TYR A 460 -13.28 39.96 -1.19
CA TYR A 460 -12.34 41.02 -1.54
C TYR A 460 -12.94 42.40 -1.27
N ASP A 461 -12.19 43.25 -0.56
CA ASP A 461 -12.51 44.66 -0.36
C ASP A 461 -11.52 45.52 -1.16
N ALA A 462 -12.01 46.16 -2.22
CA ALA A 462 -11.20 46.99 -3.12
C ALA A 462 -10.77 48.32 -2.50
N ASP A 463 -11.57 48.88 -1.58
CA ASP A 463 -11.26 50.16 -0.93
C ASP A 463 -10.17 49.94 0.13
N ALA A 464 -10.29 48.86 0.90
CA ALA A 464 -9.30 48.46 1.91
C ALA A 464 -8.09 47.73 1.32
N LYS A 465 -8.18 47.23 0.08
CA LYS A 465 -7.18 46.35 -0.57
C LYS A 465 -6.87 45.12 0.29
N SER A 466 -7.94 44.46 0.75
CA SER A 466 -7.84 43.31 1.63
C SER A 466 -8.63 42.13 1.11
N TYR A 467 -8.10 40.92 1.31
CA TYR A 467 -8.73 39.67 0.93
C TYR A 467 -8.95 38.79 2.16
N ALA A 468 -10.23 38.57 2.51
CA ALA A 468 -10.61 37.71 3.62
C ALA A 468 -10.87 36.29 3.14
N VAL A 469 -10.24 35.30 3.78
CA VAL A 469 -10.45 33.87 3.58
C VAL A 469 -11.02 33.28 4.87
N THR A 470 -12.28 32.87 4.84
CA THR A 470 -12.93 32.19 5.97
C THR A 470 -12.96 30.70 5.71
N ILE A 471 -12.37 29.94 6.62
CA ILE A 471 -12.19 28.49 6.53
C ILE A 471 -12.99 27.83 7.65
N LYS A 472 -13.86 26.89 7.30
CA LYS A 472 -14.61 26.05 8.24
C LYS A 472 -14.16 24.61 8.11
N GLN A 473 -13.98 23.91 9.22
CA GLN A 473 -13.67 22.49 9.21
C GLN A 473 -14.66 21.69 10.04
N GLN A 474 -15.01 20.51 9.53
CA GLN A 474 -15.82 19.52 10.23
C GLN A 474 -15.45 18.12 9.77
N THR A 475 -15.48 17.13 10.66
CA THR A 475 -15.39 15.72 10.27
C THR A 475 -16.76 15.09 10.50
N PRO A 476 -17.37 14.43 9.49
CA PRO A 476 -18.60 13.68 9.70
C PRO A 476 -18.43 12.55 10.73
N PRO A 477 -19.48 12.20 11.49
CA PRO A 477 -19.49 10.99 12.32
C PRO A 477 -19.13 9.74 11.50
N THR A 478 -18.35 8.85 12.10
CA THR A 478 -18.02 7.53 11.51
C THR A 478 -18.70 6.40 12.30
N ALA A 479 -18.66 5.18 11.78
CA ALA A 479 -19.38 4.04 12.36
C ALA A 479 -19.06 3.81 13.86
N GLU A 480 -17.79 3.94 14.25
CA GLU A 480 -17.32 3.69 15.61
C GLU A 480 -16.99 4.98 16.40
N GLN A 481 -17.09 6.17 15.79
CA GLN A 481 -16.75 7.44 16.45
C GLN A 481 -17.73 8.54 16.05
N VAL A 482 -18.68 8.86 16.95
CA VAL A 482 -19.72 9.87 16.72
C VAL A 482 -19.24 11.28 17.02
N GLU A 483 -18.46 11.44 18.10
CA GLU A 483 -17.88 12.74 18.48
C GLU A 483 -16.64 13.04 17.65
N LYS A 484 -16.61 14.24 17.06
CA LYS A 484 -15.50 14.75 16.26
C LYS A 484 -15.12 16.14 16.74
N GLN A 485 -13.84 16.46 16.69
CA GLN A 485 -13.29 17.75 17.10
C GLN A 485 -12.48 18.38 15.96
N PRO A 486 -12.36 19.72 15.89
CA PRO A 486 -11.48 20.39 14.94
C PRO A 486 -10.05 19.85 15.02
N LEU A 487 -9.39 19.67 13.89
CA LEU A 487 -8.00 19.23 13.80
C LEU A 487 -7.07 20.45 13.65
N HIS A 488 -5.76 20.21 13.73
CA HIS A 488 -4.75 21.17 13.27
C HIS A 488 -4.44 20.84 11.81
N ILE A 489 -5.03 21.60 10.89
CA ILE A 489 -4.90 21.41 9.45
C ILE A 489 -3.88 22.45 8.94
N PRO A 490 -2.68 22.04 8.48
CA PRO A 490 -1.80 22.92 7.70
C PRO A 490 -2.43 23.17 6.33
N PHE A 491 -2.94 24.38 6.11
CA PHE A 491 -3.68 24.74 4.90
C PHE A 491 -2.83 25.65 4.02
N ASP A 492 -2.13 25.07 3.04
CA ASP A 492 -1.26 25.80 2.13
C ASP A 492 -2.04 26.53 1.03
N ILE A 493 -1.81 27.84 0.88
CA ILE A 493 -2.47 28.71 -0.10
C ILE A 493 -1.47 29.55 -0.92
N GLU A 494 -1.90 30.03 -2.07
CA GLU A 494 -1.21 31.09 -2.82
C GLU A 494 -2.23 32.01 -3.47
N LEU A 495 -1.94 33.31 -3.51
CA LEU A 495 -2.78 34.30 -4.18
C LEU A 495 -2.08 34.76 -5.46
N TYR A 496 -2.83 34.81 -6.57
CA TYR A 496 -2.34 35.27 -7.86
C TYR A 496 -3.07 36.54 -8.29
N ASP A 497 -2.33 37.48 -8.85
CA ASP A 497 -2.91 38.61 -9.57
C ASP A 497 -3.42 38.19 -10.96
N SER A 498 -4.08 39.09 -11.67
CA SER A 498 -4.64 38.86 -13.02
C SER A 498 -3.60 38.51 -14.09
N LYS A 499 -2.31 38.65 -13.80
CA LYS A 499 -1.20 38.30 -14.70
C LYS A 499 -0.55 36.96 -14.36
N GLY A 500 -0.98 36.29 -13.30
CA GLY A 500 -0.35 35.06 -12.83
C GLY A 500 0.81 35.29 -11.88
N GLU A 501 1.06 36.51 -11.42
CA GLU A 501 2.13 36.80 -10.46
C GLU A 501 1.66 36.56 -9.03
N VAL A 502 2.54 35.99 -8.20
CA VAL A 502 2.23 35.69 -6.81
C VAL A 502 2.14 36.97 -5.98
N ILE A 503 1.03 37.12 -5.26
CA ILE A 503 0.82 38.19 -4.29
C ILE A 503 1.36 37.73 -2.95
N GLY A 504 2.37 38.42 -2.44
CA GLY A 504 2.95 38.13 -1.12
C GLY A 504 1.93 38.29 0.00
N LEU A 505 1.78 37.26 0.84
CA LEU A 505 0.80 37.25 1.93
C LEU A 505 1.25 38.13 3.09
N GLN A 506 0.39 39.05 3.53
CA GLN A 506 0.62 39.88 4.70
C GLN A 506 -0.62 39.93 5.58
N ILE A 507 -0.46 39.84 6.90
CA ILE A 507 -1.55 40.03 7.88
C ILE A 507 -1.08 41.05 8.91
N ASN A 508 -1.86 42.11 9.11
CA ASN A 508 -1.52 43.25 9.98
C ASN A 508 -0.17 43.90 9.62
N GLY A 509 0.16 43.93 8.32
CA GLY A 509 1.43 44.49 7.80
C GLY A 509 2.67 43.61 8.01
N GLU A 510 2.53 42.39 8.53
CA GLU A 510 3.62 41.42 8.65
C GLU A 510 3.51 40.35 7.56
N THR A 511 4.63 40.00 6.92
CA THR A 511 4.67 38.89 5.97
C THR A 511 4.38 37.58 6.69
N VAL A 512 3.45 36.80 6.16
CA VAL A 512 3.09 35.48 6.68
C VAL A 512 3.48 34.38 5.70
N HIS A 513 3.62 33.16 6.22
CA HIS A 513 3.87 31.98 5.39
C HIS A 513 2.59 31.56 4.64
N ASN A 514 2.76 30.78 3.57
CA ASN A 514 1.66 30.26 2.74
C ASN A 514 0.81 29.20 3.45
N VAL A 515 1.38 28.53 4.46
CA VAL A 515 0.69 27.50 5.27
C VAL A 515 -0.03 28.15 6.43
N LEU A 516 -1.36 28.13 6.38
CA LEU A 516 -2.23 28.64 7.44
C LEU A 516 -2.52 27.57 8.50
N ASP A 517 -2.42 27.95 9.77
CA ASP A 517 -2.76 27.12 10.91
C ASP A 517 -4.29 27.09 11.16
N VAL A 518 -5.00 26.18 10.49
CA VAL A 518 -6.45 26.02 10.69
C VAL A 518 -6.71 25.06 11.87
N LYS A 519 -6.99 25.62 13.04
CA LYS A 519 -7.13 24.95 14.35
C LYS A 519 -8.55 25.01 14.93
N GLU A 520 -9.35 26.01 14.56
CA GLU A 520 -10.73 26.15 15.05
C GLU A 520 -11.74 25.59 14.05
N ALA A 521 -12.99 25.43 14.50
CA ALA A 521 -14.09 25.03 13.63
C ALA A 521 -14.37 26.05 12.52
N GLU A 522 -14.12 27.34 12.78
CA GLU A 522 -14.25 28.45 11.84
C GLU A 522 -13.20 29.51 12.16
N GLN A 523 -12.40 29.92 11.16
CA GLN A 523 -11.39 30.96 11.29
C GLN A 523 -11.35 31.82 10.03
N THR A 524 -11.04 33.10 10.20
CA THR A 524 -10.87 34.04 9.09
C THR A 524 -9.45 34.60 9.10
N PHE A 525 -8.78 34.51 7.94
CA PHE A 525 -7.49 35.12 7.67
C PHE A 525 -7.73 36.31 6.74
N VAL A 526 -7.27 37.51 7.12
CA VAL A 526 -7.44 38.73 6.32
C VAL A 526 -6.08 39.17 5.83
N PHE A 527 -5.88 39.09 4.51
CA PHE A 527 -4.63 39.47 3.87
C PHE A 527 -4.70 40.93 3.44
N ASP A 528 -3.70 41.71 3.87
CA ASP A 528 -3.55 43.13 3.53
C ASP A 528 -2.78 43.31 2.21
N ASN A 529 -2.83 44.51 1.65
CA ASN A 529 -2.07 44.91 0.46
C ASN A 529 -2.36 44.08 -0.80
N VAL A 530 -3.57 43.55 -0.91
CA VAL A 530 -4.07 42.84 -2.09
C VAL A 530 -4.69 43.87 -3.04
N ALA A 531 -3.96 44.24 -4.10
CA ALA A 531 -4.30 45.40 -4.93
C ALA A 531 -5.50 45.22 -5.87
N GLU A 532 -5.82 43.98 -6.21
CA GLU A 532 -6.95 43.57 -7.05
C GLU A 532 -7.49 42.23 -6.58
N GLN A 533 -8.69 41.84 -7.04
CA GLN A 533 -9.29 40.57 -6.64
C GLN A 533 -8.41 39.40 -7.11
N PRO A 534 -7.85 38.60 -6.18
CA PRO A 534 -6.92 37.54 -6.54
C PRO A 534 -7.66 36.27 -6.95
N VAL A 535 -6.98 35.43 -7.72
CA VAL A 535 -7.31 34.00 -7.84
C VAL A 535 -6.55 33.26 -6.75
N ILE A 536 -7.24 32.51 -5.91
CA ILE A 536 -6.61 31.75 -4.82
C ILE A 536 -6.34 30.30 -5.28
N SER A 537 -5.13 29.80 -5.05
CA SER A 537 -4.82 28.36 -5.05
C SER A 537 -4.82 27.88 -3.61
N MET A 538 -5.47 26.74 -3.33
CA MET A 538 -5.70 26.24 -1.98
C MET A 538 -5.36 24.77 -1.86
N LEU A 539 -5.04 24.35 -0.64
CA LEU A 539 -4.66 22.99 -0.32
C LEU A 539 -3.56 22.50 -1.27
N ARG A 540 -2.60 23.39 -1.57
CA ARG A 540 -1.48 23.11 -2.46
C ARG A 540 -0.72 21.89 -1.98
N GLU A 541 -0.20 21.11 -2.94
CA GLU A 541 0.42 19.81 -2.71
C GLU A 541 -0.42 18.87 -1.83
N PHE A 542 -1.74 19.06 -1.80
CA PHE A 542 -2.64 18.37 -0.89
C PHE A 542 -2.14 18.41 0.56
N SER A 543 -1.82 19.62 1.03
CA SER A 543 -1.16 19.88 2.32
C SER A 543 -1.82 19.25 3.55
N ALA A 544 -3.09 18.82 3.45
CA ALA A 544 -3.74 17.96 4.43
C ALA A 544 -4.73 16.99 3.75
N PRO A 545 -4.96 15.78 4.32
CA PRO A 545 -5.87 14.78 3.75
C PRO A 545 -7.34 15.11 4.02
N VAL A 546 -7.85 16.14 3.34
CA VAL A 546 -9.20 16.70 3.54
C VAL A 546 -9.96 16.84 2.22
N ILE A 547 -11.29 16.91 2.31
CA ILE A 547 -12.16 17.31 1.19
C ILE A 547 -12.26 18.83 1.19
N LEU A 548 -11.83 19.47 0.10
CA LEU A 548 -11.98 20.91 -0.09
C LEU A 548 -13.33 21.22 -0.75
N GLU A 549 -14.11 22.10 -0.11
CA GLU A 549 -15.34 22.66 -0.67
C GLU A 549 -15.15 24.16 -0.93
N TYR A 550 -15.00 24.50 -2.21
CA TYR A 550 -14.97 25.88 -2.69
C TYR A 550 -15.60 25.97 -4.08
N ASN A 551 -16.36 27.02 -4.33
CA ASN A 551 -17.08 27.21 -5.59
C ASN A 551 -16.23 28.01 -6.59
N TYR A 552 -15.15 27.40 -7.09
CA TYR A 552 -14.38 28.01 -8.17
C TYR A 552 -15.24 28.19 -9.42
N THR A 553 -15.02 29.32 -10.08
CA THR A 553 -15.45 29.54 -11.46
C THR A 553 -14.57 28.75 -12.43
N ASP A 554 -15.07 28.52 -13.66
CA ASP A 554 -14.27 27.84 -14.69
C ASP A 554 -13.03 28.66 -15.03
N ASP A 555 -13.17 29.99 -15.12
CA ASP A 555 -12.07 30.91 -15.42
C ASP A 555 -10.97 30.84 -14.34
N GLU A 556 -11.33 30.72 -13.06
CA GLU A 556 -10.34 30.54 -11.98
C GLU A 556 -9.61 29.20 -12.09
N LEU A 557 -10.32 28.10 -12.37
CA LEU A 557 -9.70 26.77 -12.51
C LEU A 557 -8.79 26.72 -13.75
N ILE A 558 -9.25 27.22 -14.89
CA ILE A 558 -8.45 27.31 -16.12
C ILE A 558 -7.25 28.23 -15.91
N PHE A 559 -7.43 29.35 -15.20
CA PHE A 559 -6.32 30.24 -14.83
C PHE A 559 -5.27 29.51 -14.00
N LEU A 560 -5.69 28.71 -13.00
CA LEU A 560 -4.77 27.94 -12.15
C LEU A 560 -4.05 26.83 -12.91
N MET A 561 -4.71 26.16 -13.87
CA MET A 561 -4.07 25.16 -14.74
C MET A 561 -2.86 25.75 -15.49
N VAL A 562 -2.92 27.03 -15.85
CA VAL A 562 -1.87 27.72 -16.62
C VAL A 562 -0.84 28.41 -15.73
N ASN A 563 -1.31 29.14 -14.70
CA ASN A 563 -0.47 30.10 -13.98
C ASN A 563 0.01 29.63 -12.60
N ALA A 564 -0.55 28.54 -12.04
CA ALA A 564 -0.12 28.10 -10.73
C ALA A 564 1.38 27.77 -10.72
N SER A 565 2.09 28.23 -9.68
CA SER A 565 3.54 28.03 -9.54
C SER A 565 3.92 26.58 -9.25
N ASN A 566 2.98 25.82 -8.69
CA ASN A 566 3.12 24.42 -8.32
C ASN A 566 2.37 23.53 -9.33
N GLU A 567 3.07 22.56 -9.92
CA GLU A 567 2.50 21.67 -10.94
C GLU A 567 1.37 20.79 -10.39
N PHE A 568 1.47 20.32 -9.14
CA PHE A 568 0.35 19.60 -8.50
C PHE A 568 -0.91 20.49 -8.43
N ALA A 569 -0.78 21.78 -8.11
CA ALA A 569 -1.92 22.70 -8.10
C ALA A 569 -2.52 22.94 -9.50
N ARG A 570 -1.70 22.94 -10.55
CA ARG A 570 -2.20 22.95 -11.95
C ARG A 570 -3.05 21.71 -12.23
N TRP A 571 -2.53 20.54 -11.89
CA TRP A 571 -3.24 19.27 -12.05
C TRP A 571 -4.54 19.27 -11.24
N ASP A 572 -4.50 19.67 -9.97
CA ASP A 572 -5.66 19.64 -9.10
C ASP A 572 -6.77 20.56 -9.61
N ALA A 573 -6.43 21.74 -10.12
CA ALA A 573 -7.39 22.62 -10.78
C ALA A 573 -8.06 21.95 -12.00
N GLY A 574 -7.28 21.24 -12.82
CA GLY A 574 -7.81 20.43 -13.92
C GLY A 574 -8.76 19.33 -13.44
N GLN A 575 -8.42 18.62 -12.36
CA GLN A 575 -9.29 17.58 -11.79
C GLN A 575 -10.56 18.16 -11.18
N MET A 576 -10.49 19.31 -10.52
CA MET A 576 -11.68 20.02 -10.01
C MET A 576 -12.60 20.46 -11.15
N LEU A 577 -12.03 20.92 -12.26
CA LEU A 577 -12.78 21.29 -13.46
C LEU A 577 -13.48 20.08 -14.07
N LEU A 578 -12.78 18.95 -14.24
CA LEU A 578 -13.38 17.69 -14.68
C LEU A 578 -14.46 17.21 -13.72
N ALA A 579 -14.22 17.23 -12.41
CA ALA A 579 -15.17 16.77 -11.41
C ALA A 579 -16.47 17.57 -11.45
N LYS A 580 -16.40 18.89 -11.64
CA LYS A 580 -17.57 19.76 -11.83
C LYS A 580 -18.43 19.30 -13.01
N TYR A 581 -17.81 19.08 -14.17
CA TYR A 581 -18.52 18.68 -15.37
C TYR A 581 -18.98 17.21 -15.36
N ILE A 582 -18.25 16.31 -14.71
CA ILE A 582 -18.69 14.93 -14.47
C ILE A 582 -19.95 14.94 -13.61
N ARG A 583 -19.96 15.66 -12.48
CA ARG A 583 -21.14 15.75 -11.60
C ARG A 583 -22.37 16.25 -12.35
N GLN A 584 -22.21 17.36 -13.07
CA GLN A 584 -23.29 17.92 -13.89
C GLN A 584 -23.80 16.91 -14.93
N ASN A 585 -22.91 16.21 -15.64
CA ASN A 585 -23.32 15.29 -16.69
C ASN A 585 -23.93 13.98 -16.15
N VAL A 586 -23.54 13.52 -14.96
CA VAL A 586 -24.22 12.39 -14.31
C VAL A 586 -25.68 12.76 -14.01
N GLU A 587 -25.93 13.97 -13.50
CA GLU A 587 -27.29 14.45 -13.28
C GLU A 587 -28.08 14.59 -14.60
N GLN A 588 -27.43 15.04 -15.68
CA GLN A 588 -28.07 15.13 -17.01
C GLN A 588 -28.44 13.75 -17.57
N VAL A 589 -27.53 12.78 -17.47
CA VAL A 589 -27.76 11.40 -17.93
C VAL A 589 -28.91 10.76 -17.14
N GLN A 590 -28.97 10.98 -15.83
CA GLN A 590 -30.08 10.52 -14.99
C GLN A 590 -31.44 11.09 -15.41
N GLN A 591 -31.45 12.28 -16.02
CA GLN A 591 -32.64 12.93 -16.58
C GLN A 591 -32.93 12.53 -18.03
N GLY A 592 -32.10 11.67 -18.63
CA GLY A 592 -32.23 11.22 -20.02
C GLY A 592 -31.68 12.19 -21.06
N HIS A 593 -30.85 13.17 -20.65
CA HIS A 593 -30.17 14.09 -21.55
C HIS A 593 -28.81 13.53 -22.02
N SER A 594 -28.28 14.11 -23.10
CA SER A 594 -26.95 13.77 -23.63
C SER A 594 -25.84 14.40 -22.81
N VAL A 595 -24.68 13.73 -22.77
CA VAL A 595 -23.45 14.27 -22.19
C VAL A 595 -22.92 15.43 -23.05
N THR A 596 -22.54 16.54 -22.42
CA THR A 596 -21.93 17.70 -23.06
C THR A 596 -20.73 18.21 -22.26
N LEU A 597 -19.72 18.71 -22.96
CA LEU A 597 -18.54 19.35 -22.36
C LEU A 597 -18.29 20.67 -23.10
N PRO A 598 -18.13 21.82 -22.41
CA PRO A 598 -17.91 23.09 -23.09
C PRO A 598 -16.54 23.18 -23.78
N ASP A 599 -16.50 23.91 -24.90
CA ASP A 599 -15.28 24.12 -25.69
C ASP A 599 -14.13 24.68 -24.84
N ALA A 600 -14.41 25.64 -23.95
CA ALA A 600 -13.40 26.23 -23.07
C ALA A 600 -12.70 25.20 -22.15
N VAL A 601 -13.42 24.14 -21.73
CA VAL A 601 -12.84 23.06 -20.92
C VAL A 601 -11.93 22.21 -21.78
N ILE A 602 -12.37 21.84 -22.99
CA ILE A 602 -11.57 21.08 -23.96
C ILE A 602 -10.32 21.88 -24.32
N ASP A 603 -10.45 23.18 -24.58
CA ASP A 603 -9.36 24.09 -24.89
C ASP A 603 -8.34 24.18 -23.75
N ALA A 604 -8.76 24.11 -22.49
CA ALA A 604 -7.85 24.09 -21.34
C ALA A 604 -6.97 22.83 -21.31
N PHE A 605 -7.55 21.65 -21.55
CA PHE A 605 -6.78 20.40 -21.67
C PHE A 605 -5.93 20.35 -22.94
N ARG A 606 -6.40 20.94 -24.05
CA ARG A 606 -5.61 21.12 -25.27
C ARG A 606 -4.41 22.03 -25.00
N GLY A 607 -4.58 23.11 -24.23
CA GLY A 607 -3.51 23.99 -23.80
C GLY A 607 -2.43 23.25 -23.01
N ALA A 608 -2.82 22.41 -22.04
CA ALA A 608 -1.88 21.59 -21.29
C ALA A 608 -1.16 20.55 -22.17
N LEU A 609 -1.87 19.93 -23.13
CA LEU A 609 -1.28 18.98 -24.09
C LEU A 609 -0.21 19.63 -24.98
N LEU A 610 -0.41 20.91 -25.36
CA LEU A 610 0.46 21.65 -26.27
C LEU A 610 1.56 22.47 -25.57
N ASP A 611 1.65 22.45 -24.23
CA ASP A 611 2.67 23.19 -23.50
C ASP A 611 4.02 22.45 -23.51
N GLU A 612 4.97 22.94 -24.31
CA GLU A 612 6.31 22.36 -24.46
C GLU A 612 7.19 22.52 -23.20
N ASN A 613 6.78 23.30 -22.20
CA ASN A 613 7.55 23.52 -20.97
C ASN A 613 7.19 22.54 -19.85
N LEU A 614 6.08 21.81 -19.98
CA LEU A 614 5.64 20.84 -18.97
C LEU A 614 6.34 19.48 -19.17
N ASP A 615 6.61 18.79 -18.07
CA ASP A 615 7.09 17.41 -18.09
C ASP A 615 6.05 16.52 -18.83
N PRO A 616 6.43 15.74 -19.85
CA PRO A 616 5.53 14.82 -20.54
C PRO A 616 4.77 13.87 -19.59
N ALA A 617 5.41 13.38 -18.52
CA ALA A 617 4.73 12.53 -17.53
C ALA A 617 3.61 13.31 -16.82
N PHE A 618 3.86 14.57 -16.48
CA PHE A 618 2.86 15.44 -15.89
C PHE A 618 1.69 15.73 -16.85
N ILE A 619 1.96 15.96 -18.13
CA ILE A 619 0.90 16.12 -19.15
C ILE A 619 0.05 14.84 -19.23
N ALA A 620 0.68 13.67 -19.20
CA ALA A 620 -0.05 12.39 -19.19
C ALA A 620 -0.98 12.27 -17.97
N GLU A 621 -0.54 12.78 -16.82
CA GLU A 621 -1.34 12.82 -15.59
C GLU A 621 -2.48 13.83 -15.66
N MET A 622 -2.26 15.02 -16.24
CA MET A 622 -3.28 16.03 -16.50
C MET A 622 -4.40 15.48 -17.38
N LEU A 623 -4.05 14.68 -18.38
CA LEU A 623 -5.02 14.05 -19.29
C LEU A 623 -5.64 12.77 -18.69
N THR A 624 -5.26 12.37 -17.48
CA THR A 624 -5.84 11.17 -16.85
C THR A 624 -7.06 11.52 -16.01
N GLN A 625 -8.22 11.13 -16.56
CA GLN A 625 -9.51 11.25 -15.90
C GLN A 625 -9.54 10.44 -14.59
N PRO A 626 -10.29 10.93 -13.57
CA PRO A 626 -10.58 10.15 -12.36
C PRO A 626 -11.22 8.80 -12.71
N SER A 627 -10.90 7.77 -11.92
CA SER A 627 -11.49 6.43 -12.11
C SER A 627 -12.98 6.42 -11.76
N GLU A 628 -13.75 5.49 -12.32
CA GLU A 628 -15.18 5.34 -11.98
C GLU A 628 -15.40 5.09 -10.48
N ASN A 629 -14.47 4.41 -9.81
CA ASN A 629 -14.53 4.19 -8.35
C ASN A 629 -14.27 5.46 -7.54
N GLU A 630 -13.32 6.30 -7.98
CA GLU A 630 -13.09 7.60 -7.38
C GLU A 630 -14.33 8.48 -7.52
N ILE A 631 -14.91 8.52 -8.73
CA ILE A 631 -16.15 9.25 -9.03
C ILE A 631 -17.33 8.70 -8.20
N ALA A 632 -17.46 7.38 -8.06
CA ALA A 632 -18.49 6.79 -7.21
C ALA A 632 -18.42 7.32 -5.76
N GLY A 633 -17.21 7.53 -5.24
CA GLY A 633 -16.98 8.10 -3.92
C GLY A 633 -17.50 9.54 -3.72
N TRP A 634 -17.88 10.24 -4.79
CA TRP A 634 -18.39 11.60 -4.77
C TRP A 634 -19.88 11.72 -4.45
N TYR A 635 -20.59 10.59 -4.47
CA TYR A 635 -22.04 10.52 -4.33
C TYR A 635 -22.44 9.77 -3.06
N THR A 636 -23.55 10.19 -2.45
CA THR A 636 -24.20 9.42 -1.38
C THR A 636 -24.87 8.17 -1.93
N THR A 637 -25.48 8.28 -3.10
CA THR A 637 -26.09 7.16 -3.84
C THR A 637 -25.47 7.10 -5.23
N VAL A 638 -24.71 6.05 -5.49
CA VAL A 638 -23.94 5.82 -6.70
C VAL A 638 -24.84 5.32 -7.83
N ASP A 639 -24.78 6.00 -8.96
CA ASP A 639 -25.34 5.54 -10.22
C ASP A 639 -24.22 5.08 -11.14
N VAL A 640 -23.92 3.78 -11.06
CA VAL A 640 -22.80 3.16 -11.78
C VAL A 640 -22.96 3.31 -13.29
N ASP A 641 -24.19 3.16 -13.79
CA ASP A 641 -24.47 3.21 -15.23
C ASP A 641 -24.28 4.64 -15.78
N ALA A 642 -24.77 5.64 -15.05
CA ALA A 642 -24.59 7.04 -15.44
C ALA A 642 -23.12 7.47 -15.39
N ILE A 643 -22.37 7.07 -14.36
CA ILE A 643 -20.93 7.35 -14.25
C ILE A 643 -20.18 6.76 -15.45
N ASN A 644 -20.39 5.48 -15.76
CA ASN A 644 -19.75 4.82 -16.90
C ASN A 644 -20.08 5.53 -18.24
N GLN A 645 -21.35 5.91 -18.43
CA GLN A 645 -21.77 6.64 -19.63
C GLN A 645 -21.06 7.99 -19.76
N VAL A 646 -20.94 8.76 -18.67
CA VAL A 646 -20.30 10.08 -18.66
C VAL A 646 -18.81 9.98 -18.93
N VAL A 647 -18.09 9.12 -18.21
CA VAL A 647 -16.64 8.93 -18.37
C VAL A 647 -16.31 8.43 -19.79
N GLY A 648 -17.07 7.45 -20.27
CA GLY A 648 -16.93 6.95 -21.64
C GLY A 648 -17.24 7.99 -22.72
N ALA A 649 -18.16 8.92 -22.47
CA ALA A 649 -18.47 10.01 -23.37
C ALA A 649 -17.39 11.11 -23.35
N PHE A 650 -16.88 11.49 -22.18
CA PHE A 650 -15.79 12.47 -22.05
C PHE A 650 -14.53 11.98 -22.78
N THR A 651 -14.21 10.70 -22.64
CA THR A 651 -13.09 10.07 -23.35
C THR A 651 -13.24 10.22 -24.87
N ARG A 652 -14.43 9.93 -25.41
CA ARG A 652 -14.72 10.06 -26.84
C ARG A 652 -14.75 11.51 -27.33
N LEU A 653 -15.27 12.43 -26.52
CA LEU A 653 -15.30 13.86 -26.85
C LEU A 653 -13.88 14.43 -26.93
N LEU A 654 -13.06 14.21 -25.91
CA LEU A 654 -11.66 14.65 -25.91
C LEU A 654 -10.86 14.01 -27.06
N ALA A 655 -11.07 12.71 -27.32
CA ALA A 655 -10.43 12.03 -28.44
C ALA A 655 -10.78 12.65 -29.80
N ALA A 656 -12.05 13.00 -30.01
CA ALA A 656 -12.52 13.58 -31.27
C ALA A 656 -12.09 15.04 -31.45
N GLU A 657 -12.21 15.85 -30.39
CA GLU A 657 -11.95 17.30 -30.45
C GLU A 657 -10.45 17.64 -30.40
N MET A 658 -9.60 16.70 -30.00
CA MET A 658 -8.13 16.85 -29.93
C MET A 658 -7.40 15.83 -30.82
N GLU A 659 -8.08 15.23 -31.81
CA GLU A 659 -7.54 14.13 -32.61
C GLU A 659 -6.21 14.51 -33.30
N ASP A 660 -6.14 15.70 -33.88
CA ASP A 660 -4.96 16.19 -34.60
C ASP A 660 -3.76 16.39 -33.65
N GLU A 661 -3.98 17.04 -32.51
CA GLU A 661 -2.94 17.29 -31.50
C GLU A 661 -2.45 15.99 -30.87
N LEU A 662 -3.37 15.10 -30.49
CA LEU A 662 -3.05 13.79 -29.92
C LEU A 662 -2.24 12.94 -30.91
N SER A 663 -2.62 12.94 -32.19
CA SER A 663 -1.91 12.21 -33.25
C SER A 663 -0.51 12.78 -33.48
N ALA A 664 -0.38 14.11 -33.57
CA ALA A 664 0.91 14.77 -33.74
C ALA A 664 1.87 14.44 -32.60
N ILE A 665 1.41 14.52 -31.35
CA ILE A 665 2.22 14.24 -30.17
C ILE A 665 2.58 12.75 -30.10
N TYR A 666 1.62 11.84 -30.27
CA TYR A 666 1.87 10.40 -30.33
C TYR A 666 2.99 10.03 -31.30
N HIS A 667 2.98 10.61 -32.50
CA HIS A 667 4.00 10.36 -33.50
C HIS A 667 5.34 11.01 -33.16
N SER A 668 5.33 12.25 -32.64
CA SER A 668 6.55 12.98 -32.26
C SER A 668 7.36 12.31 -31.15
N LEU A 669 6.68 11.58 -30.26
CA LEU A 669 7.27 10.92 -29.09
C LEU A 669 7.75 9.49 -29.39
N THR A 670 7.78 9.06 -30.65
CA THR A 670 8.27 7.72 -31.02
C THR A 670 9.75 7.59 -30.64
N GLN A 671 10.09 6.58 -29.85
CA GLN A 671 11.46 6.31 -29.41
C GLN A 671 12.14 5.26 -30.29
N GLY A 672 13.43 5.46 -30.58
CA GLY A 672 14.22 4.54 -31.41
C GLY A 672 14.75 3.32 -30.66
N SER A 673 14.78 3.36 -29.34
CA SER A 673 15.20 2.26 -28.46
C SER A 673 14.64 2.46 -27.05
N TYR A 674 14.28 1.38 -26.37
CA TYR A 674 13.86 1.42 -24.96
C TYR A 674 14.98 1.90 -24.02
N SER A 675 14.62 2.75 -23.05
CA SER A 675 15.48 3.21 -21.95
C SER A 675 14.69 3.37 -20.66
N LEU A 676 15.33 3.08 -19.53
CA LEU A 676 14.79 3.29 -18.18
C LEU A 676 15.07 4.69 -17.62
N ASP A 677 15.65 5.59 -18.41
CA ASP A 677 15.80 6.99 -18.00
C ASP A 677 14.42 7.64 -17.76
N HIS A 678 14.27 8.40 -16.67
CA HIS A 678 12.99 9.04 -16.32
C HIS A 678 12.41 9.91 -17.44
N ALA A 679 13.26 10.64 -18.19
CA ALA A 679 12.81 11.43 -19.34
C ALA A 679 12.23 10.54 -20.47
N ALA A 680 12.81 9.37 -20.70
CA ALA A 680 12.30 8.42 -21.69
C ALA A 680 10.97 7.79 -21.22
N MET A 681 10.85 7.45 -19.95
CA MET A 681 9.61 6.98 -19.32
C MET A 681 8.50 8.03 -19.43
N ALA A 682 8.82 9.30 -19.16
CA ALA A 682 7.87 10.41 -19.27
C ALA A 682 7.30 10.56 -20.68
N GLN A 683 8.16 10.53 -21.70
CA GLN A 683 7.73 10.56 -23.10
C GLN A 683 6.85 9.36 -23.47
N ARG A 684 7.20 8.14 -23.01
CA ARG A 684 6.35 6.96 -23.23
C ARG A 684 5.01 7.08 -22.53
N ALA A 685 4.96 7.60 -21.31
CA ALA A 685 3.72 7.84 -20.58
C ALA A 685 2.78 8.75 -21.38
N LEU A 686 3.28 9.88 -21.88
CA LEU A 686 2.47 10.78 -22.72
C LEU A 686 2.06 10.15 -24.05
N ARG A 687 3.00 9.49 -24.74
CA ARG A 687 2.72 8.79 -25.99
C ARG A 687 1.61 7.75 -25.83
N ASN A 688 1.70 6.92 -24.80
CA ASN A 688 0.72 5.89 -24.50
C ASN A 688 -0.61 6.49 -24.03
N LYS A 689 -0.57 7.64 -23.35
CA LYS A 689 -1.78 8.38 -23.01
C LYS A 689 -2.49 8.91 -24.26
N CYS A 690 -1.76 9.47 -25.23
CA CYS A 690 -2.33 9.85 -26.52
C CYS A 690 -2.94 8.66 -27.26
N LEU A 691 -2.25 7.51 -27.30
CA LEU A 691 -2.78 6.29 -27.89
C LEU A 691 -4.11 5.85 -27.25
N SER A 692 -4.24 5.98 -25.93
CA SER A 692 -5.47 5.61 -25.21
C SER A 692 -6.70 6.41 -25.66
N TYR A 693 -6.53 7.67 -26.07
CA TYR A 693 -7.59 8.49 -26.66
C TYR A 693 -7.77 8.18 -28.16
N LEU A 694 -6.67 8.10 -28.92
CA LEU A 694 -6.69 7.80 -30.35
C LEU A 694 -7.36 6.45 -30.66
N ALA A 695 -7.34 5.50 -29.71
CA ALA A 695 -8.07 4.23 -29.81
C ALA A 695 -9.58 4.39 -30.04
N TYR A 696 -10.18 5.52 -29.63
CA TYR A 696 -11.60 5.83 -29.85
C TYR A 696 -11.89 6.60 -31.16
N THR A 697 -10.88 6.83 -31.98
CA THR A 697 -10.98 7.52 -33.28
C THR A 697 -10.97 6.53 -34.45
N THR A 698 -11.15 7.03 -35.67
CA THR A 698 -11.06 6.18 -36.87
C THR A 698 -9.66 5.63 -37.14
N GLN A 699 -8.62 6.22 -36.55
CA GLN A 699 -7.23 5.78 -36.67
C GLN A 699 -6.86 4.69 -35.65
N GLY A 700 -7.68 4.51 -34.61
CA GLY A 700 -7.36 3.70 -33.42
C GLY A 700 -6.95 2.27 -33.72
N GLU A 701 -7.74 1.54 -34.52
CA GLU A 701 -7.47 0.15 -34.91
C GLU A 701 -6.06 -0.01 -35.52
N ALA A 702 -5.71 0.85 -36.46
CA ALA A 702 -4.43 0.77 -37.17
C ALA A 702 -3.26 1.14 -36.26
N LEU A 703 -3.39 2.21 -35.46
CA LEU A 703 -2.32 2.67 -34.57
C LEU A 703 -2.03 1.69 -33.45
N VAL A 704 -3.08 1.16 -32.81
CA VAL A 704 -2.95 0.19 -31.71
C VAL A 704 -2.34 -1.12 -32.20
N ALA A 705 -2.81 -1.65 -33.33
CA ALA A 705 -2.23 -2.86 -33.93
C ALA A 705 -0.76 -2.66 -34.36
N ALA A 706 -0.43 -1.48 -34.89
CA ALA A 706 0.94 -1.14 -35.27
C ALA A 706 1.87 -1.05 -34.06
N GLN A 707 1.44 -0.41 -32.97
CA GLN A 707 2.24 -0.32 -31.75
C GLN A 707 2.46 -1.70 -31.13
N TYR A 708 1.43 -2.52 -30.98
CA TYR A 708 1.57 -3.88 -30.44
C TYR A 708 2.62 -4.70 -31.22
N LYS A 709 2.59 -4.61 -32.55
CA LYS A 709 3.50 -5.35 -33.42
C LYS A 709 4.94 -4.82 -33.39
N ALA A 710 5.11 -3.51 -33.22
CA ALA A 710 6.40 -2.84 -33.30
C ALA A 710 7.10 -2.69 -31.93
N ALA A 711 6.37 -2.85 -30.82
CA ALA A 711 6.89 -2.66 -29.47
C ALA A 711 8.09 -3.58 -29.20
N ASP A 712 9.15 -2.99 -28.67
CA ASP A 712 10.38 -3.66 -28.22
C ASP A 712 10.44 -3.79 -26.68
N ASN A 713 9.38 -3.37 -26.00
CA ASN A 713 9.26 -3.34 -24.55
C ASN A 713 7.83 -3.65 -24.09
N MET A 714 7.68 -4.07 -22.84
CA MET A 714 6.39 -4.45 -22.26
C MET A 714 5.49 -3.24 -21.99
N THR A 715 6.03 -2.04 -21.71
CA THR A 715 5.23 -0.82 -21.51
C THR A 715 4.37 -0.51 -22.73
N ASP A 716 4.97 -0.45 -23.91
CA ASP A 716 4.26 -0.12 -25.14
C ASP A 716 3.34 -1.26 -25.62
N THR A 717 3.74 -2.51 -25.35
CA THR A 717 2.92 -3.70 -25.62
C THR A 717 1.64 -3.65 -24.79
N MET A 718 1.76 -3.43 -23.47
CA MET A 718 0.61 -3.36 -22.57
C MET A 718 -0.25 -2.13 -22.82
N ALA A 719 0.33 -0.99 -23.19
CA ALA A 719 -0.42 0.20 -23.57
C ALA A 719 -1.30 -0.07 -24.80
N ALA A 720 -0.75 -0.73 -25.84
CA ALA A 720 -1.54 -1.12 -27.01
C ALA A 720 -2.65 -2.11 -26.66
N MET A 721 -2.36 -3.15 -25.88
CA MET A 721 -3.37 -4.12 -25.46
C MET A 721 -4.47 -3.50 -24.60
N SER A 722 -4.11 -2.60 -23.68
CA SER A 722 -5.07 -1.88 -22.85
C SER A 722 -5.94 -0.95 -23.69
N ALA A 723 -5.37 -0.25 -24.67
CA ALA A 723 -6.12 0.58 -25.61
C ALA A 723 -7.11 -0.26 -26.42
N ALA A 724 -6.67 -1.40 -26.97
CA ALA A 724 -7.55 -2.35 -27.67
C ALA A 724 -8.66 -2.89 -26.78
N ASN A 725 -8.34 -3.21 -25.53
CA ASN A 725 -9.31 -3.70 -24.54
C ASN A 725 -10.40 -2.66 -24.24
N ASN A 726 -9.99 -1.45 -23.90
CA ASN A 726 -10.90 -0.41 -23.41
C ASN A 726 -11.76 0.18 -24.52
N ALA A 727 -11.22 0.32 -25.73
CA ALA A 727 -11.96 0.78 -26.90
C ALA A 727 -12.71 -0.35 -27.64
N GLN A 728 -12.59 -1.60 -27.18
CA GLN A 728 -13.20 -2.80 -27.79
C GLN A 728 -12.86 -2.92 -29.29
N LEU A 729 -11.59 -2.74 -29.61
CA LEU A 729 -11.06 -2.80 -30.98
C LEU A 729 -11.03 -4.24 -31.51
N ASP A 730 -11.12 -4.39 -32.84
CA ASP A 730 -11.19 -5.70 -33.50
C ASP A 730 -9.89 -6.49 -33.30
N CYS A 731 -8.74 -5.80 -33.28
CA CYS A 731 -7.43 -6.41 -33.02
C CYS A 731 -7.26 -7.02 -31.63
N ARG A 732 -8.12 -6.68 -30.65
CA ARG A 732 -8.02 -7.15 -29.25
C ARG A 732 -7.91 -8.66 -29.16
N ALA A 733 -8.80 -9.39 -29.85
CA ALA A 733 -8.86 -10.85 -29.73
C ALA A 733 -7.56 -11.52 -30.21
N ALA A 734 -7.00 -11.04 -31.31
CA ALA A 734 -5.73 -11.53 -31.86
C ALA A 734 -4.55 -11.22 -30.93
N GLN A 735 -4.50 -10.01 -30.37
CA GLN A 735 -3.46 -9.61 -29.42
C GLN A 735 -3.53 -10.43 -28.12
N MET A 736 -4.72 -10.64 -27.56
CA MET A 736 -4.90 -11.45 -26.36
C MET A 736 -4.47 -12.90 -26.57
N ALA A 737 -4.76 -13.49 -27.73
CA ALA A 737 -4.34 -14.85 -28.07
C ALA A 737 -2.82 -14.95 -28.25
N ASP A 738 -2.23 -14.06 -29.06
CA ASP A 738 -0.79 -14.02 -29.30
C ASP A 738 0.02 -13.82 -28.01
N PHE A 739 -0.43 -12.90 -27.15
CA PHE A 739 0.21 -12.65 -25.86
C PHE A 739 0.13 -13.87 -24.94
N SER A 740 -1.03 -14.51 -24.85
CA SER A 740 -1.23 -15.71 -24.04
C SER A 740 -0.34 -16.87 -24.52
N ASP A 741 -0.30 -17.11 -25.85
CA ASP A 741 0.52 -18.15 -26.46
C ASP A 741 2.02 -17.92 -26.19
N LYS A 742 2.46 -16.66 -26.28
CA LYS A 742 3.85 -16.28 -26.03
C LYS A 742 4.25 -16.41 -24.57
N TRP A 743 3.39 -15.97 -23.64
CA TRP A 743 3.78 -15.73 -22.24
C TRP A 743 3.22 -16.71 -21.22
N SER A 744 2.50 -17.77 -21.63
CA SER A 744 1.94 -18.77 -20.70
C SER A 744 2.96 -19.45 -19.78
N HIS A 745 4.26 -19.36 -20.06
CA HIS A 745 5.33 -19.87 -19.20
C HIS A 745 5.70 -18.91 -18.06
N ASP A 746 5.36 -17.62 -18.17
CA ASP A 746 5.71 -16.58 -17.19
C ASP A 746 4.45 -16.07 -16.46
N GLY A 747 4.37 -16.40 -15.17
CA GLY A 747 3.22 -16.03 -14.36
C GLY A 747 3.02 -14.52 -14.18
N LEU A 748 4.10 -13.76 -13.96
CA LEU A 748 4.04 -12.32 -13.70
C LEU A 748 3.65 -11.54 -14.95
N VAL A 749 4.05 -12.02 -16.13
CA VAL A 749 3.59 -11.45 -17.39
C VAL A 749 2.12 -11.81 -17.63
N MET A 750 1.71 -13.05 -17.34
CA MET A 750 0.31 -13.46 -17.47
C MET A 750 -0.64 -12.71 -16.51
N ASP A 751 -0.17 -12.21 -15.36
CA ASP A 751 -0.97 -11.33 -14.50
C ASP A 751 -1.50 -10.10 -15.24
N LYS A 752 -0.68 -9.50 -16.10
CA LYS A 752 -1.08 -8.33 -16.89
C LYS A 752 -2.20 -8.68 -17.86
N TRP A 753 -2.11 -9.85 -18.48
CA TRP A 753 -3.15 -10.38 -19.34
C TRP A 753 -4.43 -10.71 -18.56
N PHE A 754 -4.33 -11.34 -17.39
CA PHE A 754 -5.46 -11.61 -16.50
C PHE A 754 -6.16 -10.33 -16.05
N MET A 755 -5.40 -9.28 -15.76
CA MET A 755 -5.95 -7.96 -15.43
C MET A 755 -6.81 -7.43 -16.57
N LEU A 756 -6.31 -7.46 -17.81
CA LEU A 756 -7.10 -7.02 -18.97
C LEU A 756 -8.34 -7.89 -19.24
N GLN A 757 -8.33 -9.17 -18.87
CA GLN A 757 -9.53 -10.01 -18.90
C GLN A 757 -10.53 -9.61 -17.81
N GLY A 758 -10.06 -9.32 -16.58
CA GLY A 758 -10.89 -8.85 -15.48
C GLY A 758 -11.52 -7.48 -15.74
N THR A 759 -10.79 -6.58 -16.39
CA THR A 759 -11.23 -5.22 -16.73
C THR A 759 -11.79 -5.10 -18.15
N ASN A 760 -12.20 -6.21 -18.77
CA ASN A 760 -12.83 -6.17 -20.09
C ASN A 760 -14.18 -5.43 -20.01
N PRO A 761 -14.41 -4.34 -20.77
CA PRO A 761 -15.68 -3.61 -20.75
C PRO A 761 -16.81 -4.29 -21.54
N ALA A 762 -16.55 -5.40 -22.24
CA ALA A 762 -17.55 -6.11 -23.03
C ALA A 762 -18.74 -6.62 -22.17
N ALA A 763 -19.92 -6.73 -22.78
CA ALA A 763 -21.15 -7.12 -22.07
C ALA A 763 -21.12 -8.53 -21.45
N ASP A 764 -20.23 -9.39 -21.94
CA ASP A 764 -19.98 -10.76 -21.48
C ASP A 764 -18.78 -10.85 -20.51
N ALA A 765 -18.36 -9.74 -19.89
CA ALA A 765 -17.17 -9.65 -19.02
C ALA A 765 -17.09 -10.76 -17.95
N LEU A 766 -18.19 -11.04 -17.23
CA LEU A 766 -18.20 -12.08 -16.19
C LEU A 766 -18.04 -13.49 -16.77
N GLU A 767 -18.63 -13.76 -17.94
CA GLU A 767 -18.44 -15.04 -18.64
C GLU A 767 -16.98 -15.19 -19.07
N ASN A 768 -16.38 -14.13 -19.60
CA ASN A 768 -14.95 -14.09 -19.94
C ASN A 768 -14.07 -14.35 -18.71
N VAL A 769 -14.37 -13.77 -17.56
CA VAL A 769 -13.65 -14.02 -16.30
C VAL A 769 -13.76 -15.49 -15.90
N ARG A 770 -14.97 -16.07 -15.89
CA ARG A 770 -15.18 -17.49 -15.53
C ARG A 770 -14.46 -18.44 -16.51
N ASN A 771 -14.48 -18.14 -17.80
CA ASN A 771 -13.74 -18.90 -18.81
C ASN A 771 -12.23 -18.80 -18.58
N THR A 772 -11.75 -17.60 -18.27
CA THR A 772 -10.34 -17.30 -18.01
C THR A 772 -9.81 -18.02 -16.77
N MET A 773 -10.65 -18.27 -15.76
CA MET A 773 -10.26 -19.08 -14.59
C MET A 773 -9.91 -20.54 -14.94
N ASN A 774 -10.30 -21.04 -16.13
CA ASN A 774 -9.90 -22.36 -16.61
C ASN A 774 -8.57 -22.34 -17.38
N HIS A 775 -7.94 -21.18 -17.54
CA HIS A 775 -6.64 -21.08 -18.20
C HIS A 775 -5.58 -21.88 -17.42
N PRO A 776 -4.70 -22.66 -18.08
CA PRO A 776 -3.75 -23.54 -17.39
C PRO A 776 -2.77 -22.83 -16.45
N THR A 777 -2.58 -21.52 -16.63
CA THR A 777 -1.69 -20.69 -15.80
C THR A 777 -2.41 -19.99 -14.65
N PHE A 778 -3.74 -20.12 -14.55
CA PHE A 778 -4.53 -19.57 -13.47
C PHE A 778 -4.67 -20.56 -12.31
N SER A 779 -4.54 -20.06 -11.08
CA SER A 779 -4.81 -20.83 -9.86
C SER A 779 -5.22 -19.90 -8.73
N LEU A 780 -6.33 -20.21 -8.05
CA LEU A 780 -6.77 -19.50 -6.85
C LEU A 780 -5.81 -19.65 -5.67
N LYS A 781 -4.90 -20.63 -5.72
CA LYS A 781 -3.87 -20.81 -4.69
C LYS A 781 -2.77 -19.76 -4.77
N ASN A 782 -2.60 -19.10 -5.91
CA ASN A 782 -1.63 -18.04 -6.07
C ASN A 782 -2.32 -16.67 -5.85
N PRO A 783 -1.90 -15.89 -4.83
CA PRO A 783 -2.50 -14.58 -4.55
C PRO A 783 -2.41 -13.60 -5.71
N ASN A 784 -1.31 -13.60 -6.48
CA ASN A 784 -1.13 -12.69 -7.60
C ASN A 784 -2.16 -12.98 -8.70
N ARG A 785 -2.33 -14.25 -9.10
CA ARG A 785 -3.34 -14.64 -10.11
C ARG A 785 -4.75 -14.22 -9.70
N THR A 786 -5.10 -14.47 -8.44
CA THR A 786 -6.41 -14.14 -7.89
C THR A 786 -6.66 -12.63 -7.92
N ARG A 787 -5.67 -11.82 -7.52
CA ARG A 787 -5.75 -10.35 -7.59
C ARG A 787 -5.90 -9.87 -9.04
N SER A 788 -5.09 -10.41 -9.94
CA SER A 788 -5.08 -9.97 -11.33
C SER A 788 -6.42 -10.21 -12.03
N LEU A 789 -7.05 -11.37 -11.85
CA LEU A 789 -8.31 -11.68 -12.53
C LEU A 789 -9.55 -11.29 -11.69
N VAL A 790 -9.65 -11.78 -10.46
CA VAL A 790 -10.86 -11.65 -9.64
C VAL A 790 -10.97 -10.24 -9.04
N ALA A 791 -9.87 -9.69 -8.51
CA ALA A 791 -9.88 -8.29 -8.08
C ALA A 791 -9.95 -7.33 -9.28
N GLY A 792 -9.30 -7.67 -10.40
CA GLY A 792 -9.47 -6.95 -11.66
C GLY A 792 -10.94 -6.77 -12.04
N PHE A 793 -11.74 -7.84 -11.96
CA PHE A 793 -13.19 -7.75 -12.18
C PHE A 793 -13.93 -7.00 -11.07
N SER A 794 -13.78 -7.43 -9.82
CA SER A 794 -14.62 -6.93 -8.71
C SER A 794 -14.28 -5.51 -8.27
N ALA A 795 -13.04 -5.08 -8.41
CA ALA A 795 -12.59 -3.75 -8.02
C ALA A 795 -12.45 -2.80 -9.22
N ASN A 796 -12.08 -3.27 -10.41
CA ASN A 796 -11.76 -2.37 -11.54
C ASN A 796 -12.74 -2.46 -12.72
N ASN A 797 -13.88 -3.15 -12.53
CA ASN A 797 -14.94 -3.24 -13.54
C ASN A 797 -16.33 -2.96 -12.92
N PRO A 798 -16.58 -1.75 -12.38
CA PRO A 798 -17.73 -1.49 -11.53
C PRO A 798 -19.07 -1.66 -12.27
N VAL A 799 -19.16 -1.31 -13.56
CA VAL A 799 -20.40 -1.49 -14.34
C VAL A 799 -20.86 -2.95 -14.41
N HIS A 800 -19.92 -3.89 -14.56
CA HIS A 800 -20.22 -5.32 -14.65
C HIS A 800 -20.24 -6.02 -13.30
N PHE A 801 -19.42 -5.59 -12.34
CA PHE A 801 -19.49 -6.09 -10.97
C PHE A 801 -20.82 -5.71 -10.29
N HIS A 802 -21.29 -4.47 -10.51
CA HIS A 802 -22.57 -3.97 -10.02
C HIS A 802 -23.72 -4.16 -11.03
N ALA A 803 -23.64 -5.19 -11.88
CA ALA A 803 -24.72 -5.57 -12.78
C ALA A 803 -26.05 -5.72 -12.01
N LYS A 804 -27.15 -5.27 -12.63
CA LYS A 804 -28.48 -5.18 -11.99
C LYS A 804 -29.07 -6.52 -11.59
N ASP A 805 -28.57 -7.61 -12.15
CA ASP A 805 -28.95 -8.98 -11.79
C ASP A 805 -28.20 -9.54 -10.57
N GLY A 806 -27.19 -8.82 -10.05
CA GLY A 806 -26.38 -9.23 -8.91
C GLY A 806 -25.38 -10.35 -9.20
N SER A 807 -25.16 -10.69 -10.47
CA SER A 807 -24.27 -11.79 -10.88
C SER A 807 -22.83 -11.60 -10.43
N GLY A 808 -22.31 -10.37 -10.45
CA GLY A 808 -20.97 -10.03 -9.95
C GLY A 808 -20.80 -10.29 -8.45
N TYR A 809 -21.82 -9.96 -7.65
CA TYR A 809 -21.80 -10.19 -6.20
C TYR A 809 -21.82 -11.69 -5.87
N ALA A 810 -22.69 -12.44 -6.56
CA ALA A 810 -22.78 -13.89 -6.39
C ALA A 810 -21.45 -14.58 -6.75
N PHE A 811 -20.83 -14.18 -7.87
CA PHE A 811 -19.51 -14.67 -8.28
C PHE A 811 -18.45 -14.42 -7.22
N LEU A 812 -18.31 -13.17 -6.73
CA LEU A 812 -17.31 -12.86 -5.71
C LEU A 812 -17.54 -13.69 -4.44
N THR A 813 -18.80 -13.91 -4.05
CA THR A 813 -19.15 -14.72 -2.88
C THR A 813 -18.73 -16.18 -3.04
N GLU A 814 -18.90 -16.78 -4.22
CA GLU A 814 -18.38 -18.13 -4.52
C GLU A 814 -16.86 -18.21 -4.32
N ILE A 815 -16.12 -17.19 -4.76
CA ILE A 815 -14.67 -17.13 -4.58
C ILE A 815 -14.29 -16.94 -3.12
N LEU A 816 -14.99 -16.06 -2.39
CA LEU A 816 -14.76 -15.80 -0.98
C LEU A 816 -15.03 -17.04 -0.11
N GLU A 817 -16.03 -17.87 -0.45
CA GLU A 817 -16.28 -19.14 0.24
C GLU A 817 -15.09 -20.12 0.11
N ILE A 818 -14.44 -20.16 -1.05
CA ILE A 818 -13.24 -20.96 -1.28
C ILE A 818 -12.07 -20.39 -0.47
N LEU A 819 -11.81 -19.09 -0.61
CA LEU A 819 -10.66 -18.42 0.01
C LEU A 819 -10.79 -18.31 1.53
N ASN A 820 -12.01 -18.28 2.08
CA ASN A 820 -12.26 -18.32 3.52
C ASN A 820 -11.52 -19.49 4.20
N THR A 821 -11.39 -20.62 3.50
CA THR A 821 -10.72 -21.80 4.05
C THR A 821 -9.25 -21.87 3.63
N SER A 822 -8.95 -21.55 2.37
CA SER A 822 -7.59 -21.73 1.84
C SER A 822 -6.65 -20.57 2.16
N ASN A 823 -7.13 -19.33 2.11
CA ASN A 823 -6.35 -18.11 2.36
C ASN A 823 -7.26 -16.93 2.79
N PRO A 824 -7.60 -16.85 4.10
CA PRO A 824 -8.48 -15.82 4.65
C PRO A 824 -7.99 -14.39 4.45
N GLN A 825 -6.68 -14.16 4.45
CA GLN A 825 -6.11 -12.82 4.25
C GLN A 825 -6.41 -12.29 2.84
N VAL A 826 -6.25 -13.14 1.81
CA VAL A 826 -6.62 -12.77 0.44
C VAL A 826 -8.14 -12.58 0.32
N ALA A 827 -8.94 -13.43 0.98
CA ALA A 827 -10.40 -13.27 1.02
C ALA A 827 -10.81 -11.91 1.62
N ALA A 828 -10.20 -11.53 2.75
CA ALA A 828 -10.48 -10.28 3.44
C ALA A 828 -10.07 -9.04 2.63
N ARG A 829 -9.10 -9.14 1.71
CA ARG A 829 -8.82 -8.06 0.74
C ARG A 829 -9.84 -8.01 -0.39
N LEU A 830 -10.33 -9.16 -0.85
CA LEU A 830 -11.26 -9.25 -1.98
C LEU A 830 -12.70 -8.87 -1.62
N ILE A 831 -13.10 -8.94 -0.34
CA ILE A 831 -14.47 -8.60 0.08
C ILE A 831 -14.77 -7.09 0.03
N GLU A 832 -13.76 -6.23 -0.03
CA GLU A 832 -13.88 -4.76 0.06
C GLU A 832 -15.00 -4.15 -0.80
N PRO A 833 -15.20 -4.53 -2.08
CA PRO A 833 -16.30 -3.99 -2.88
C PRO A 833 -17.70 -4.27 -2.29
N LEU A 834 -17.91 -5.39 -1.59
CA LEU A 834 -19.18 -5.71 -0.94
C LEU A 834 -19.45 -4.87 0.32
N LEU A 835 -18.41 -4.35 0.98
CA LEU A 835 -18.55 -3.53 2.18
C LEU A 835 -19.12 -2.14 1.88
N LYS A 836 -19.10 -1.73 0.60
CA LYS A 836 -19.60 -0.43 0.13
C LYS A 836 -21.11 -0.41 -0.11
N LEU A 837 -21.86 -1.44 0.29
CA LEU A 837 -23.28 -1.58 -0.05
C LEU A 837 -24.12 -0.31 0.19
N ARG A 838 -23.89 0.41 1.28
CA ARG A 838 -24.66 1.61 1.65
C ARG A 838 -24.54 2.77 0.65
N GLN A 839 -23.55 2.74 -0.23
CA GLN A 839 -23.35 3.75 -1.26
C GLN A 839 -24.22 3.52 -2.50
N TYR A 840 -24.84 2.35 -2.66
CA TYR A 840 -25.57 2.00 -3.89
C TYR A 840 -27.08 2.15 -3.71
N ASP A 841 -27.84 2.05 -4.80
CA ASP A 841 -29.29 2.06 -4.78
C ASP A 841 -29.88 0.86 -3.99
N ALA A 842 -31.16 0.97 -3.60
CA ALA A 842 -31.83 -0.02 -2.76
C ALA A 842 -31.83 -1.44 -3.34
N SER A 843 -31.86 -1.59 -4.67
CA SER A 843 -31.87 -2.90 -5.31
C SER A 843 -30.49 -3.58 -5.20
N ARG A 844 -29.41 -2.84 -5.50
CA ARG A 844 -28.04 -3.32 -5.33
C ARG A 844 -27.70 -3.57 -3.86
N GLN A 845 -28.15 -2.69 -2.95
CA GLN A 845 -28.03 -2.90 -1.50
C GLN A 845 -28.59 -4.23 -1.04
N GLN A 846 -29.80 -4.59 -1.49
CA GLN A 846 -30.44 -5.85 -1.13
C GLN A 846 -29.63 -7.05 -1.63
N LEU A 847 -29.15 -7.00 -2.87
CA LEU A 847 -28.36 -8.07 -3.48
C LEU A 847 -27.00 -8.27 -2.80
N MET A 848 -26.30 -7.17 -2.46
CA MET A 848 -25.03 -7.21 -1.73
C MET A 848 -25.23 -7.71 -0.29
N ARG A 849 -26.28 -7.24 0.40
CA ARG A 849 -26.63 -7.69 1.75
C ARG A 849 -26.91 -9.19 1.79
N GLN A 850 -27.64 -9.73 0.81
CA GLN A 850 -27.90 -11.17 0.70
C GLN A 850 -26.60 -11.98 0.64
N GLN A 851 -25.60 -11.50 -0.09
CA GLN A 851 -24.29 -12.16 -0.17
C GLN A 851 -23.51 -12.07 1.14
N LEU A 852 -23.52 -10.92 1.81
CA LEU A 852 -22.88 -10.76 3.12
C LEU A 852 -23.56 -11.63 4.20
N GLU A 853 -24.89 -11.75 4.17
CA GLU A 853 -25.64 -12.66 5.05
C GLU A 853 -25.31 -14.13 4.78
N LYS A 854 -25.09 -14.50 3.51
CA LYS A 854 -24.63 -15.85 3.14
C LYS A 854 -23.25 -16.16 3.74
N LEU A 855 -22.30 -15.23 3.64
CA LEU A 855 -20.98 -15.36 4.29
C LEU A 855 -21.11 -15.41 5.82
N ALA A 856 -21.95 -14.55 6.41
CA ALA A 856 -22.17 -14.50 7.86
C ALA A 856 -22.76 -15.81 8.42
N ALA A 857 -23.48 -16.57 7.60
CA ALA A 857 -24.09 -17.84 7.96
C ALA A 857 -23.14 -19.06 7.84
N MET A 858 -21.89 -18.86 7.41
CA MET A 858 -20.91 -19.95 7.33
C MET A 858 -20.45 -20.37 8.74
N ASP A 859 -20.57 -21.68 9.04
CA ASP A 859 -20.15 -22.24 10.33
C ASP A 859 -18.63 -22.07 10.60
N ASN A 860 -17.83 -21.94 9.55
CA ASN A 860 -16.37 -21.82 9.57
C ASN A 860 -15.87 -20.47 9.05
N LEU A 861 -16.63 -19.38 9.22
CA LEU A 861 -16.19 -18.05 8.80
C LEU A 861 -14.89 -17.65 9.52
N ALA A 862 -13.84 -17.39 8.74
CA ALA A 862 -12.54 -16.99 9.25
C ALA A 862 -12.61 -15.63 9.95
N LYS A 863 -11.75 -15.42 10.95
CA LYS A 863 -11.72 -14.18 11.75
C LYS A 863 -11.59 -12.93 10.88
N ASP A 864 -10.77 -13.02 9.82
CA ASP A 864 -10.50 -11.95 8.86
C ASP A 864 -11.79 -11.47 8.16
N LEU A 865 -12.63 -12.42 7.71
CA LEU A 865 -13.92 -12.10 7.08
C LEU A 865 -15.01 -11.74 8.10
N PHE A 866 -15.02 -12.41 9.26
CA PHE A 866 -16.03 -12.19 10.29
C PHE A 866 -16.10 -10.70 10.70
N GLU A 867 -14.96 -10.07 10.99
CA GLU A 867 -14.92 -8.65 11.37
C GLU A 867 -15.53 -7.74 10.30
N LYS A 868 -15.13 -7.93 9.03
CA LYS A 868 -15.60 -7.11 7.90
C LYS A 868 -17.08 -7.31 7.61
N VAL A 869 -17.54 -8.56 7.59
CA VAL A 869 -18.94 -8.93 7.33
C VAL A 869 -19.86 -8.37 8.42
N GLN A 870 -19.51 -8.55 9.69
CA GLN A 870 -20.31 -8.04 10.80
C GLN A 870 -20.42 -6.51 10.77
N LYS A 871 -19.29 -5.81 10.54
CA LYS A 871 -19.28 -4.35 10.44
C LYS A 871 -20.10 -3.83 9.26
N ALA A 872 -20.15 -4.55 8.14
CA ALA A 872 -20.94 -4.14 6.97
C ALA A 872 -22.45 -4.40 7.11
N LEU A 873 -22.86 -5.42 7.87
CA LEU A 873 -24.27 -5.78 8.04
C LEU A 873 -25.01 -4.87 9.03
N VAL A 874 -24.29 -4.32 10.01
CA VAL A 874 -24.77 -3.29 10.95
C VAL A 874 -24.85 -1.96 10.20
#